data_AF-A0A936FWW0-F1
#
_entry.id   AF-A0A936FWW0-F1
#
_cell.length_a   1.000
_cell.length_b   1.000
_cell.length_c   1.000
_cell.angle_alpha   90.00
_cell.angle_beta   90.00
_cell.angle_gamma   90.00
#
_symmetry.space_group_name_H-M   'P 1'
#
loop_
_entity.id
_entity.type
_entity.pdbx_description
1 polymer ?
#
loop_
_entity_poly.entity_id
_entity_poly.type
_entity_poly.pdbx_seq_one_letter_code
_entity_poly.pdbx_strand_id
1 'polypeptide(L)'
;MNGFGNKFYIGKQLKSLVFLILCFSLPTFAQKNDIFNIDSIPADGLQLNKYWKFKTGDNVEWSKPDFDDSDWESIDPTMEINSLKSIKNSNVKWLRLHIFVKNKQTNPIGLMINQIGASEIYLNGQFIYRFGVLSSDSTKIIAYDPLNHIIHLPIDSIGNYTLAVKYALQPNIRYTNIFSVSKNILFDGTIVNLMPKLNEQREIFAYKIGLDIFVLGISFILFLLIFVFYLSQRNDSTKLFLALYLFGTTFIRLFKIIGQTNNSVEYRYYYLNFANCLLGFVIICLAIVVYRISKKRLDNFFNVLVAFQIFYVISSSITQEKNYQTLLLFFGNLYSFFVLIRLLIIGAKKGIKGFYVLSAFILFAIFGLLFISFSVFFLNYSLAPLNINKLNYGISTYLIDIIFTISSISIPVGLSLFMGIEINTTNNELKKQIIENEKLKNDAISYEKEKQQILATQNETLETLVENRTSELNNSIETLKATQNQLIQSEKLANLGELTAGISHEIQNPLNFVNNFSELSIDLVKDLKFEIEKPTIDKSYVDELFEDLIQNQNKINHHGKRASSIVKGMLEHSRTSTGQREWININQLSDEYFRLSYHGLRAKDKSFNANCITNFDDNLPEIKAIQQDLGRVFLNLMNNAFYAVNDKRKQINDPNFQPTVEVSTRFIDNQIEFSIKDNGNGIPESIKSKIFQPFFTTKPSGEGTGLGLSLSYDIITKGHNGTIEIESIENEGTTFIIKLPCS
;
A
#
# COMPACT_ATOMS: atom_id res chain seq x y z
N MET A 1 -38.52 -78.66 -64.89
CA MET A 1 -39.86 -78.64 -64.28
C MET A 1 -40.10 -80.01 -63.68
N ASN A 2 -40.51 -80.24 -62.44
CA ASN A 2 -40.79 -79.46 -61.22
C ASN A 2 -40.67 -80.55 -60.12
N GLY A 3 -39.92 -80.38 -59.05
CA GLY A 3 -40.23 -79.47 -57.96
C GLY A 3 -40.47 -80.30 -56.69
N PHE A 4 -40.04 -79.74 -55.56
CA PHE A 4 -40.21 -80.15 -54.15
C PHE A 4 -38.97 -80.76 -53.48
N GLY A 5 -38.53 -80.04 -52.44
CA GLY A 5 -37.36 -80.34 -51.63
C GLY A 5 -37.65 -81.24 -50.44
N ASN A 6 -36.58 -81.58 -49.72
CA ASN A 6 -36.63 -81.65 -48.26
C ASN A 6 -35.23 -81.69 -47.66
N LYS A 7 -35.14 -81.11 -46.45
CA LYS A 7 -33.99 -81.06 -45.55
C LYS A 7 -33.68 -82.43 -44.94
N PHE A 8 -32.38 -82.68 -44.73
CA PHE A 8 -31.72 -83.49 -43.68
C PHE A 8 -32.10 -84.97 -43.47
N TYR A 9 -31.13 -85.89 -43.56
CA TYR A 9 -30.50 -86.59 -42.40
C TYR A 9 -29.41 -87.60 -42.83
N ILE A 10 -28.19 -87.34 -42.35
CA ILE A 10 -27.23 -88.24 -41.66
C ILE A 10 -26.82 -89.60 -42.25
N GLY A 11 -25.50 -89.72 -42.45
CA GLY A 11 -24.70 -90.79 -41.83
C GLY A 11 -24.73 -92.17 -42.47
N LYS A 12 -23.89 -92.41 -43.49
CA LYS A 12 -23.39 -93.76 -43.79
C LYS A 12 -22.16 -93.89 -44.70
N GLN A 13 -21.43 -92.80 -45.01
CA GLN A 13 -20.18 -92.89 -45.80
C GLN A 13 -18.91 -92.61 -44.98
N LEU A 14 -19.03 -92.59 -43.64
CA LEU A 14 -17.91 -92.45 -42.70
C LEU A 14 -17.19 -93.78 -42.38
N LYS A 15 -17.49 -94.89 -43.07
CA LYS A 15 -16.87 -96.20 -42.81
C LYS A 15 -16.16 -96.84 -44.00
N SER A 16 -16.22 -96.26 -45.21
CA SER A 16 -15.66 -96.89 -46.41
C SER A 16 -14.43 -96.19 -47.01
N LEU A 17 -14.01 -95.04 -46.47
CA LEU A 17 -12.76 -94.39 -46.91
C LEU A 17 -11.58 -94.57 -45.92
N VAL A 18 -11.85 -95.16 -44.74
CA VAL A 18 -10.87 -95.44 -43.68
C VAL A 18 -10.08 -96.74 -43.93
N PHE A 19 -10.36 -97.46 -45.03
CA PHE A 19 -9.81 -98.81 -45.24
C PHE A 19 -8.91 -98.99 -46.48
N LEU A 20 -8.69 -97.96 -47.32
CA LEU A 20 -8.03 -98.19 -48.63
C LEU A 20 -6.72 -97.45 -48.91
N ILE A 21 -6.14 -96.72 -47.95
CA ILE A 21 -4.75 -96.20 -48.08
C ILE A 21 -4.00 -96.44 -46.78
N LEU A 22 -3.92 -97.72 -46.44
CA LEU A 22 -3.08 -98.31 -45.39
C LEU A 22 -2.05 -99.26 -46.04
N CYS A 23 -1.54 -98.88 -47.22
CA CYS A 23 -0.44 -99.56 -47.90
C CYS A 23 0.54 -98.52 -48.45
N PHE A 24 1.79 -98.68 -48.03
CA PHE A 24 3.04 -98.01 -48.44
C PHE A 24 3.60 -96.92 -47.52
N SER A 25 4.76 -97.29 -46.96
CA SER A 25 5.73 -96.53 -46.16
C SER A 25 5.43 -96.32 -44.67
N LEU A 26 5.73 -97.37 -43.90
CA LEU A 26 6.36 -97.22 -42.58
C LEU A 26 7.54 -96.24 -42.72
N PRO A 27 7.60 -95.12 -41.99
CA PRO A 27 8.90 -94.55 -41.67
C PRO A 27 9.52 -95.48 -40.63
N THR A 28 10.55 -96.18 -41.08
CA THR A 28 11.63 -96.71 -40.23
C THR A 28 11.89 -95.80 -39.04
N PHE A 29 11.96 -96.38 -37.84
CA PHE A 29 12.62 -95.78 -36.69
C PHE A 29 14.09 -95.50 -37.05
N ALA A 30 14.34 -94.39 -37.75
CA ALA A 30 15.62 -93.75 -37.76
C ALA A 30 15.67 -92.94 -36.46
N GLN A 31 16.65 -93.23 -35.61
CA GLN A 31 17.10 -92.30 -34.58
C GLN A 31 17.37 -90.98 -35.29
N LYS A 32 16.41 -90.06 -35.20
CA LYS A 32 16.49 -88.77 -35.88
C LYS A 32 17.50 -87.99 -35.07
N ASN A 33 18.75 -87.93 -35.53
CA ASN A 33 19.72 -87.04 -34.93
C ASN A 33 19.12 -85.63 -34.96
N ASP A 34 18.85 -85.08 -33.78
CA ASP A 34 18.29 -83.74 -33.56
C ASP A 34 19.32 -82.68 -33.97
N ILE A 35 19.55 -82.57 -35.28
CA ILE A 35 20.52 -81.67 -35.90
C ILE A 35 19.78 -80.54 -36.60
N PHE A 36 20.21 -79.31 -36.35
CA PHE A 36 19.69 -78.10 -36.96
C PHE A 36 20.41 -77.82 -38.29
N ASN A 37 19.68 -77.95 -39.40
CA ASN A 37 20.26 -77.76 -40.74
C ASN A 37 20.24 -76.28 -41.17
N ILE A 38 21.39 -75.79 -41.64
CA ILE A 38 21.56 -74.47 -42.24
C ILE A 38 21.79 -74.65 -43.75
N ASP A 39 20.72 -74.46 -44.51
CA ASP A 39 20.75 -74.51 -45.98
C ASP A 39 21.07 -73.13 -46.59
N SER A 40 20.40 -72.09 -46.09
CA SER A 40 20.59 -70.68 -46.44
C SER A 40 20.17 -69.77 -45.28
N ILE A 41 20.75 -68.57 -45.20
CA ILE A 41 20.43 -67.58 -44.18
C ILE A 41 19.49 -66.52 -44.79
N PRO A 42 18.21 -66.46 -44.39
CA PRO A 42 17.28 -65.44 -44.86
C PRO A 42 17.66 -64.04 -44.34
N ALA A 43 17.11 -62.99 -44.95
CA ALA A 43 17.39 -61.61 -44.56
C ALA A 43 17.05 -61.32 -43.08
N ASP A 44 15.94 -61.88 -42.58
CA ASP A 44 15.49 -61.72 -41.19
C ASP A 44 16.31 -62.57 -40.18
N GLY A 45 17.17 -63.46 -40.67
CA GLY A 45 17.93 -64.40 -39.86
C GLY A 45 17.21 -65.73 -39.60
N LEU A 46 17.98 -66.73 -39.17
CA LEU A 46 17.53 -68.07 -38.86
C LEU A 46 17.56 -68.29 -37.34
N GLN A 47 16.39 -68.27 -36.71
CA GLN A 47 16.27 -68.41 -35.26
C GLN A 47 16.54 -69.86 -34.82
N LEU A 48 17.42 -70.04 -33.82
CA LEU A 48 17.76 -71.32 -33.24
C LEU A 48 16.79 -71.67 -32.11
N ASN A 49 15.58 -72.13 -32.45
CA ASN A 49 14.51 -72.41 -31.47
C ASN A 49 14.16 -73.90 -31.31
N LYS A 50 14.89 -74.80 -31.96
CA LYS A 50 14.62 -76.25 -31.95
C LYS A 50 15.88 -77.04 -31.66
N TYR A 51 15.70 -78.26 -31.17
CA TYR A 51 16.76 -79.25 -30.96
C TYR A 51 17.80 -78.86 -29.89
N TRP A 52 17.49 -77.87 -29.06
CA TRP A 52 18.33 -77.55 -27.91
C TRP A 52 18.16 -78.59 -26.83
N LYS A 53 19.29 -78.99 -26.26
CA LYS A 53 19.36 -79.83 -25.08
C LYS A 53 19.97 -79.05 -23.92
N PHE A 54 19.62 -79.43 -22.69
CA PHE A 54 20.02 -78.75 -21.47
C PHE A 54 20.45 -79.74 -20.38
N LYS A 55 21.50 -79.36 -19.64
CA LYS A 55 21.96 -80.04 -18.43
C LYS A 55 22.44 -79.05 -17.37
N THR A 56 22.20 -79.35 -16.10
CA THR A 56 22.73 -78.58 -14.96
C THR A 56 24.11 -79.07 -14.56
N GLY A 57 24.99 -78.13 -14.17
CA GLY A 57 26.35 -78.41 -13.72
C GLY A 57 27.38 -77.53 -14.41
N ASP A 58 28.63 -77.61 -13.96
CA ASP A 58 29.74 -76.83 -14.50
C ASP A 58 30.89 -77.73 -14.93
N ASN A 59 30.83 -78.23 -16.18
CA ASN A 59 31.92 -78.99 -16.78
C ASN A 59 32.15 -78.53 -18.24
N VAL A 60 33.34 -77.99 -18.51
CA VAL A 60 33.71 -77.44 -19.82
C VAL A 60 33.82 -78.53 -20.89
N GLU A 61 34.09 -79.79 -20.51
CA GLU A 61 34.17 -80.91 -21.46
C GLU A 61 32.86 -81.12 -22.24
N TRP A 62 31.73 -80.70 -21.68
CA TRP A 62 30.41 -80.76 -22.35
C TRP A 62 30.30 -79.88 -23.59
N SER A 63 31.24 -78.95 -23.80
CA SER A 63 31.29 -78.10 -25.00
C SER A 63 31.91 -78.79 -26.22
N LYS A 64 32.68 -79.88 -26.03
CA LYS A 64 33.39 -80.58 -27.11
C LYS A 64 32.42 -81.29 -28.05
N PRO A 65 32.73 -81.42 -29.35
CA PRO A 65 31.84 -82.05 -30.33
C PRO A 65 31.62 -83.54 -30.07
N ASP A 66 32.62 -84.24 -29.54
CA ASP A 66 32.58 -85.71 -29.34
C ASP A 66 31.87 -86.15 -28.05
N PHE A 67 31.42 -85.20 -27.22
CA PHE A 67 30.70 -85.51 -25.99
C PHE A 67 29.30 -86.06 -26.29
N ASP A 68 28.88 -87.12 -25.58
CA ASP A 68 27.54 -87.71 -25.71
C ASP A 68 26.53 -86.94 -24.85
N ASP A 69 25.52 -86.34 -25.50
CA ASP A 69 24.42 -85.61 -24.86
C ASP A 69 23.05 -86.29 -25.04
N SER A 70 23.04 -87.58 -25.35
CA SER A 70 21.80 -88.36 -25.46
C SER A 70 20.96 -88.31 -24.17
N ASP A 71 21.62 -88.19 -23.02
CA ASP A 71 20.99 -88.11 -21.69
C ASP A 71 20.45 -86.72 -21.30
N TRP A 72 20.64 -85.69 -22.14
CA TRP A 72 20.25 -84.31 -21.79
C TRP A 72 18.77 -84.04 -22.06
N GLU A 73 18.18 -83.15 -21.27
CA GLU A 73 16.76 -82.80 -21.41
C GLU A 73 16.54 -81.82 -22.57
N SER A 74 15.51 -82.02 -23.40
CA SER A 74 15.15 -81.08 -24.46
C SER A 74 14.56 -79.79 -23.87
N ILE A 75 14.92 -78.64 -24.46
CA ILE A 75 14.45 -77.31 -24.02
C ILE A 75 14.16 -76.41 -25.23
N ASP A 76 13.21 -75.49 -25.10
CA ASP A 76 13.12 -74.29 -25.95
C ASP A 76 13.70 -73.09 -25.20
N PRO A 77 14.93 -72.64 -25.51
CA PRO A 77 15.57 -71.56 -24.78
C PRO A 77 14.99 -70.17 -25.11
N THR A 78 14.10 -70.08 -26.12
CA THR A 78 13.44 -68.83 -26.49
C THR A 78 12.24 -68.49 -25.59
N MET A 79 11.87 -69.40 -24.68
CA MET A 79 10.80 -69.19 -23.71
C MET A 79 11.22 -68.20 -22.61
N GLU A 80 10.24 -67.46 -22.06
CA GLU A 80 10.50 -66.56 -20.93
C GLU A 80 10.95 -67.34 -19.69
N ILE A 81 11.97 -66.85 -18.99
CA ILE A 81 12.55 -67.50 -17.81
C ILE A 81 11.50 -67.77 -16.72
N ASN A 82 10.48 -66.90 -16.63
CA ASN A 82 9.41 -67.06 -15.66
C ASN A 82 8.51 -68.28 -15.92
N SER A 83 8.45 -68.76 -17.16
CA SER A 83 7.70 -69.96 -17.56
C SER A 83 8.47 -71.26 -17.31
N LEU A 84 9.80 -71.19 -17.22
CA LEU A 84 10.71 -72.32 -17.06
C LEU A 84 10.98 -72.61 -15.57
N LYS A 85 10.03 -73.27 -14.89
CA LYS A 85 10.10 -73.55 -13.45
C LYS A 85 11.36 -74.31 -12.99
N SER A 86 11.91 -75.20 -13.83
CA SER A 86 13.12 -76.00 -13.52
C SER A 86 14.43 -75.22 -13.62
N ILE A 87 14.43 -74.02 -14.23
CA ILE A 87 15.64 -73.30 -14.67
C ILE A 87 15.90 -71.99 -13.90
N LYS A 88 15.01 -71.62 -12.97
CA LYS A 88 15.09 -70.35 -12.21
C LYS A 88 16.25 -70.22 -11.22
N ASN A 89 16.95 -71.30 -10.86
CA ASN A 89 18.05 -71.22 -9.89
C ASN A 89 19.30 -70.54 -10.50
N SER A 90 20.21 -70.07 -9.64
CA SER A 90 21.50 -69.47 -10.03
C SER A 90 22.56 -70.50 -10.42
N ASN A 91 22.24 -71.79 -10.38
CA ASN A 91 23.16 -72.85 -10.78
C ASN A 91 23.54 -72.71 -12.25
N VAL A 92 24.78 -73.03 -12.56
CA VAL A 92 25.32 -73.09 -13.92
C VAL A 92 24.60 -74.17 -14.72
N LYS A 93 24.35 -73.82 -15.98
CA LYS A 93 23.58 -74.58 -16.95
C LYS A 93 24.36 -74.66 -18.25
N TRP A 94 24.21 -75.74 -18.97
CA TRP A 94 24.73 -75.87 -20.32
C TRP A 94 23.58 -76.12 -21.29
N LEU A 95 23.54 -75.32 -22.34
CA LEU A 95 22.68 -75.51 -23.51
C LEU A 95 23.55 -76.04 -24.65
N ARG A 96 23.09 -77.06 -25.36
CA ARG A 96 23.83 -77.65 -26.50
C ARG A 96 22.93 -77.80 -27.71
N LEU A 97 23.48 -77.49 -28.88
CA LEU A 97 22.82 -77.61 -30.17
C LEU A 97 23.81 -78.12 -31.22
N HIS A 98 23.41 -79.16 -31.95
CA HIS A 98 24.14 -79.63 -33.11
C HIS A 98 23.63 -78.94 -34.38
N ILE A 99 24.56 -78.38 -35.14
CA ILE A 99 24.29 -77.59 -36.34
C ILE A 99 24.99 -78.27 -37.52
N PHE A 100 24.27 -78.49 -38.62
CA PHE A 100 24.87 -78.95 -39.88
C PHE A 100 24.74 -77.88 -40.95
N VAL A 101 25.89 -77.46 -41.50
CA VAL A 101 25.96 -76.43 -42.53
C VAL A 101 26.11 -77.12 -43.87
N LYS A 102 25.07 -77.07 -44.70
CA LYS A 102 25.00 -77.83 -45.96
C LYS A 102 25.73 -77.16 -47.12
N ASN A 103 25.71 -75.83 -47.16
CA ASN A 103 26.29 -75.01 -48.21
C ASN A 103 27.30 -74.02 -47.64
N LYS A 104 28.39 -73.75 -48.38
CA LYS A 104 29.33 -72.68 -48.05
C LYS A 104 28.59 -71.33 -48.13
N GLN A 105 28.62 -70.56 -47.05
CA GLN A 105 27.98 -69.26 -47.00
C GLN A 105 28.84 -68.20 -47.71
N THR A 106 28.18 -67.24 -48.37
CA THR A 106 28.85 -66.15 -49.10
C THR A 106 29.30 -65.02 -48.20
N ASN A 107 28.61 -64.81 -47.08
CA ASN A 107 28.95 -63.82 -46.06
C ASN A 107 29.40 -64.53 -44.78
N PRO A 108 30.28 -63.91 -43.97
CA PRO A 108 30.58 -64.38 -42.63
C PRO A 108 29.30 -64.55 -41.80
N ILE A 109 29.25 -65.63 -41.02
CA ILE A 109 28.10 -65.95 -40.19
C ILE A 109 28.20 -65.20 -38.86
N GLY A 110 27.14 -64.47 -38.53
CA GLY A 110 26.96 -63.85 -37.22
C GLY A 110 25.95 -64.63 -36.38
N LEU A 111 26.16 -64.65 -35.07
CA LEU A 111 25.16 -65.05 -34.09
C LEU A 111 24.67 -63.80 -33.36
N MET A 112 23.46 -63.39 -33.68
CA MET A 112 22.75 -62.32 -32.96
C MET A 112 22.12 -62.92 -31.71
N ILE A 113 22.42 -62.36 -30.53
CA ILE A 113 22.05 -62.98 -29.26
C ILE A 113 21.18 -62.05 -28.44
N ASN A 114 20.08 -62.59 -27.94
CA ASN A 114 19.19 -61.94 -26.98
C ASN A 114 19.01 -62.86 -25.77
N GLN A 115 19.39 -62.38 -24.59
CA GLN A 115 19.34 -63.15 -23.34
C GLN A 115 19.34 -62.22 -22.13
N ILE A 116 18.95 -62.75 -20.98
CA ILE A 116 19.05 -62.05 -19.69
C ILE A 116 19.77 -62.91 -18.65
N GLY A 117 21.10 -62.97 -18.72
CA GLY A 117 21.92 -63.80 -17.85
C GLY A 117 23.41 -63.65 -18.13
N ALA A 118 24.25 -64.36 -17.37
CA ALA A 118 25.65 -64.50 -17.70
C ALA A 118 25.81 -65.70 -18.64
N SER A 119 26.57 -65.57 -19.73
CA SER A 119 26.82 -66.68 -20.62
C SER A 119 28.23 -66.72 -21.23
N GLU A 120 28.68 -67.91 -21.56
CA GLU A 120 29.87 -68.18 -22.36
C GLU A 120 29.49 -69.07 -23.54
N ILE A 121 29.97 -68.71 -24.72
CA ILE A 121 29.60 -69.36 -25.97
C ILE A 121 30.81 -70.10 -26.50
N TYR A 122 30.58 -71.37 -26.83
CA TYR A 122 31.58 -72.29 -27.34
C TYR A 122 31.12 -72.86 -28.67
N LEU A 123 32.05 -72.99 -29.61
CA LEU A 123 31.85 -73.67 -30.88
C LEU A 123 32.88 -74.79 -31.00
N ASN A 124 32.44 -76.03 -31.15
CA ASN A 124 33.30 -77.22 -31.18
C ASN A 124 34.30 -77.29 -30.01
N GLY A 125 33.86 -76.89 -28.81
CA GLY A 125 34.70 -76.85 -27.61
C GLY A 125 35.63 -75.64 -27.49
N GLN A 126 35.75 -74.80 -28.53
CA GLN A 126 36.54 -73.57 -28.47
C GLN A 126 35.68 -72.42 -27.94
N PHE A 127 36.23 -71.67 -26.98
CA PHE A 127 35.61 -70.45 -26.47
C PHE A 127 35.55 -69.36 -27.55
N ILE A 128 34.37 -68.75 -27.74
CA ILE A 128 34.11 -67.70 -28.72
C ILE A 128 33.91 -66.34 -28.05
N TYR A 129 33.00 -66.25 -27.08
CA TYR A 129 32.63 -64.99 -26.47
C TYR A 129 32.02 -65.18 -25.07
N ARG A 130 32.13 -64.16 -24.21
CA ARG A 130 31.53 -64.12 -22.87
C ARG A 130 30.66 -62.88 -22.70
N PHE A 131 29.47 -63.06 -22.15
CA PHE A 131 28.56 -62.01 -21.72
C PHE A 131 28.40 -62.06 -20.19
N GLY A 132 28.78 -60.98 -19.51
CA GLY A 132 28.72 -60.91 -18.05
C GLY A 132 29.83 -61.71 -17.35
N VAL A 133 29.58 -62.12 -16.11
CA VAL A 133 30.53 -62.87 -15.29
C VAL A 133 29.89 -64.17 -14.82
N LEU A 134 30.52 -65.29 -15.15
CA LEU A 134 30.20 -66.61 -14.62
C LEU A 134 31.17 -66.97 -13.50
N SER A 135 30.64 -67.58 -12.43
CA SER A 135 31.43 -68.09 -11.31
C SER A 135 30.75 -69.33 -10.72
N SER A 136 31.55 -70.20 -10.11
CA SER A 136 31.05 -71.30 -9.28
C SER A 136 30.39 -70.80 -7.99
N ASP A 137 30.78 -69.61 -7.54
CA ASP A 137 30.10 -68.89 -6.46
C ASP A 137 28.93 -68.09 -7.05
N SER A 138 27.71 -68.54 -6.76
CA SER A 138 26.50 -67.93 -7.31
C SER A 138 26.36 -66.44 -6.97
N THR A 139 26.95 -65.96 -5.87
CA THR A 139 26.88 -64.54 -5.47
C THR A 139 27.72 -63.62 -6.35
N LYS A 140 28.69 -64.17 -7.09
CA LYS A 140 29.59 -63.43 -7.99
C LYS A 140 29.12 -63.43 -9.45
N ILE A 141 28.00 -64.08 -9.75
CA ILE A 141 27.44 -64.11 -11.10
C ILE A 141 26.87 -62.73 -11.42
N ILE A 142 27.29 -62.14 -12.54
CA ILE A 142 26.80 -60.85 -13.02
C ILE A 142 26.13 -61.04 -14.37
N ALA A 143 24.82 -60.79 -14.43
CA ALA A 143 24.03 -60.94 -15.64
C ALA A 143 24.29 -59.80 -16.63
N TYR A 144 24.24 -60.12 -17.92
CA TYR A 144 24.48 -59.19 -19.01
C TYR A 144 23.43 -59.39 -20.10
N ASP A 145 22.81 -58.31 -20.54
CA ASP A 145 21.94 -58.30 -21.71
C ASP A 145 22.74 -57.82 -22.93
N PRO A 146 22.97 -58.67 -23.94
CA PRO A 146 23.69 -58.28 -25.14
C PRO A 146 22.95 -57.25 -26.00
N LEU A 147 21.65 -57.01 -25.80
CA LEU A 147 20.85 -56.07 -26.60
C LEU A 147 20.92 -56.37 -28.10
N ASN A 148 20.82 -57.67 -28.46
CA ASN A 148 21.01 -58.19 -29.82
C ASN A 148 22.45 -58.03 -30.35
N HIS A 149 23.47 -58.01 -29.50
CA HIS A 149 24.86 -58.02 -29.96
C HIS A 149 25.12 -59.21 -30.90
N ILE A 150 25.82 -58.94 -32.01
CA ILE A 150 26.16 -59.94 -33.01
C ILE A 150 27.63 -60.31 -32.82
N ILE A 151 27.89 -61.59 -32.55
CA ILE A 151 29.25 -62.14 -32.51
C ILE A 151 29.55 -62.87 -33.82
N HIS A 152 30.81 -62.87 -34.24
CA HIS A 152 31.25 -63.69 -35.37
C HIS A 152 31.34 -65.16 -34.96
N LEU A 153 30.72 -66.05 -35.76
CA LEU A 153 30.90 -67.50 -35.63
C LEU A 153 31.86 -67.98 -36.72
N PRO A 154 33.04 -68.54 -36.36
CA PRO A 154 34.02 -69.03 -37.34
C PRO A 154 33.56 -70.36 -37.97
N ILE A 155 32.58 -70.28 -38.85
CA ILE A 155 31.97 -71.39 -39.59
C ILE A 155 32.32 -71.18 -41.06
N ASP A 156 33.49 -71.68 -41.47
CA ASP A 156 34.06 -71.39 -42.80
C ASP A 156 33.88 -72.55 -43.81
N SER A 157 33.49 -73.73 -43.31
CA SER A 157 33.34 -74.95 -44.11
C SER A 157 31.99 -75.65 -43.92
N ILE A 158 31.58 -76.44 -44.91
CA ILE A 158 30.47 -77.39 -44.82
C ILE A 158 30.83 -78.44 -43.77
N GLY A 159 29.92 -78.76 -42.85
CA GLY A 159 30.20 -79.73 -41.80
C GLY A 159 29.26 -79.66 -40.60
N ASN A 160 29.54 -80.54 -39.63
CA ASN A 160 28.88 -80.56 -38.33
C ASN A 160 29.59 -79.64 -37.35
N TYR A 161 28.82 -78.83 -36.65
CA TYR A 161 29.27 -77.93 -35.60
C TYR A 161 28.45 -78.17 -34.35
N THR A 162 29.08 -78.05 -33.19
CA THR A 162 28.44 -78.13 -31.89
C THR A 162 28.51 -76.76 -31.24
N LEU A 163 27.35 -76.11 -31.10
CA LEU A 163 27.21 -74.86 -30.36
C LEU A 163 26.84 -75.22 -28.92
N ALA A 164 27.65 -74.76 -27.96
CA ALA A 164 27.39 -74.94 -26.54
C ALA A 164 27.39 -73.59 -25.83
N VAL A 165 26.41 -73.37 -24.96
CA VAL A 165 26.26 -72.12 -24.19
C VAL A 165 26.23 -72.47 -22.72
N LYS A 166 27.27 -72.07 -21.99
CA LYS A 166 27.28 -72.09 -20.53
C LYS A 166 26.51 -70.86 -20.04
N TYR A 167 25.56 -71.05 -19.12
CA TYR A 167 24.60 -70.02 -18.74
C TYR A 167 24.31 -70.02 -17.24
N ALA A 168 24.14 -68.85 -16.63
CA ALA A 168 23.62 -68.73 -15.28
C ALA A 168 22.86 -67.42 -15.03
N LEU A 169 21.96 -67.43 -14.05
CA LEU A 169 21.20 -66.26 -13.61
C LEU A 169 21.87 -65.62 -12.39
N GLN A 170 21.91 -64.29 -12.38
CA GLN A 170 22.38 -63.52 -11.23
C GLN A 170 21.32 -63.61 -10.12
N PRO A 171 21.70 -63.98 -8.89
CA PRO A 171 20.76 -64.00 -7.77
C PRO A 171 20.37 -62.57 -7.36
N ASN A 172 19.23 -62.45 -6.67
CA ASN A 172 18.75 -61.21 -6.04
C ASN A 172 18.47 -60.00 -6.96
N ILE A 173 18.48 -60.16 -8.28
CA ILE A 173 18.05 -59.11 -9.21
C ILE A 173 16.66 -59.36 -9.77
N ARG A 174 16.00 -58.28 -10.19
CA ARG A 174 14.66 -58.32 -10.77
C ARG A 174 14.73 -58.25 -12.29
N TYR A 175 14.44 -59.37 -12.93
CA TYR A 175 14.27 -59.43 -14.39
C TYR A 175 12.96 -58.74 -14.77
N THR A 176 13.05 -57.65 -15.56
CA THR A 176 11.90 -56.83 -15.94
C THR A 176 11.75 -56.70 -17.45
N ASN A 177 10.49 -56.58 -17.89
CA ASN A 177 10.13 -56.28 -19.28
C ASN A 177 9.55 -54.84 -19.41
N ILE A 178 9.82 -53.96 -18.45
CA ILE A 178 9.36 -52.56 -18.46
C ILE A 178 9.82 -51.85 -19.76
N PHE A 179 8.92 -51.06 -20.35
CA PHE A 179 9.11 -50.39 -21.66
C PHE A 179 9.39 -51.31 -22.86
N SER A 180 9.22 -52.64 -22.73
CA SER A 180 9.43 -53.61 -23.82
C SER A 180 10.81 -53.54 -24.48
N VAL A 181 11.84 -53.06 -23.74
CA VAL A 181 13.20 -52.88 -24.26
C VAL A 181 13.88 -54.22 -24.54
N SER A 182 13.63 -55.23 -23.71
CA SER A 182 14.12 -56.60 -23.86
C SER A 182 13.04 -57.61 -23.46
N LYS A 183 13.11 -58.82 -24.02
CA LYS A 183 12.32 -59.95 -23.52
C LYS A 183 13.17 -60.71 -22.51
N ASN A 184 12.57 -61.07 -21.37
CA ASN A 184 13.19 -61.90 -20.35
C ASN A 184 13.27 -63.40 -20.75
N ILE A 185 13.97 -63.70 -21.84
CA ILE A 185 14.17 -65.05 -22.38
C ILE A 185 15.48 -65.66 -21.90
N LEU A 186 15.54 -67.00 -21.86
CA LEU A 186 16.75 -67.71 -21.41
C LEU A 186 17.91 -67.46 -22.38
N PHE A 187 17.74 -67.83 -23.64
CA PHE A 187 18.71 -67.62 -24.70
C PHE A 187 18.03 -67.68 -26.07
N ASP A 188 18.17 -66.63 -26.87
CA ASP A 188 17.69 -66.58 -28.26
C ASP A 188 18.87 -66.23 -29.16
N GLY A 189 19.39 -67.27 -29.81
CA GLY A 189 20.42 -67.15 -30.84
C GLY A 189 19.79 -67.13 -32.22
N THR A 190 20.05 -66.10 -33.00
CA THR A 190 19.61 -66.01 -34.39
C THR A 190 20.84 -65.91 -35.31
N ILE A 191 20.94 -66.83 -36.25
CA ILE A 191 22.00 -66.84 -37.25
C ILE A 191 21.70 -65.81 -38.33
N VAL A 192 22.63 -64.91 -38.59
CA VAL A 192 22.46 -63.77 -39.51
C VAL A 192 23.66 -63.63 -40.44
N ASN A 193 23.44 -63.02 -41.60
CA ASN A 193 24.54 -62.52 -42.42
C ASN A 193 25.21 -61.35 -41.69
N LEU A 194 26.47 -61.51 -41.28
CA LEU A 194 27.12 -60.61 -40.32
C LEU A 194 27.12 -59.15 -40.78
N MET A 195 27.69 -58.85 -41.94
CA MET A 195 27.87 -57.47 -42.41
C MET A 195 26.54 -56.75 -42.70
N PRO A 196 25.58 -57.33 -43.46
CA PRO A 196 24.28 -56.70 -43.66
C PRO A 196 23.54 -56.41 -42.35
N LYS A 197 23.55 -57.37 -41.41
CA LYS A 197 22.81 -57.21 -40.16
C LYS A 197 23.45 -56.19 -39.22
N LEU A 198 24.79 -56.11 -39.19
CA LEU A 198 25.50 -55.06 -38.44
C LEU A 198 25.15 -53.66 -38.95
N ASN A 199 25.06 -53.48 -40.27
CA ASN A 199 24.65 -52.20 -40.86
C ASN A 199 23.20 -51.86 -40.51
N GLU A 200 22.27 -52.80 -40.66
CA GLU A 200 20.86 -52.62 -40.30
C GLU A 200 20.70 -52.25 -38.81
N GLN A 201 21.42 -52.93 -37.91
CA GLN A 201 21.39 -52.61 -36.47
C GLN A 201 21.91 -51.20 -36.18
N ARG A 202 22.98 -50.77 -36.85
CA ARG A 202 23.52 -49.40 -36.69
C ARG A 202 22.49 -48.36 -37.13
N GLU A 203 21.80 -48.56 -38.24
CA GLU A 203 20.76 -47.65 -38.73
C GLU A 203 19.57 -47.59 -37.77
N ILE A 204 19.07 -48.74 -37.30
CA ILE A 204 17.95 -48.79 -36.34
C ILE A 204 18.34 -48.11 -35.01
N PHE A 205 19.55 -48.37 -34.52
CA PHE A 205 20.07 -47.77 -33.29
C PHE A 205 20.20 -46.25 -33.43
N ALA A 206 20.81 -45.78 -34.51
CA ALA A 206 20.95 -44.36 -34.81
C ALA A 206 19.59 -43.66 -34.94
N TYR A 207 18.62 -44.29 -35.61
CA TYR A 207 17.25 -43.78 -35.71
C TYR A 207 16.60 -43.64 -34.33
N LYS A 208 16.56 -44.72 -33.53
CA LYS A 208 15.84 -44.72 -32.24
C LYS A 208 16.44 -43.73 -31.24
N ILE A 209 17.76 -43.75 -31.09
CA ILE A 209 18.46 -42.86 -30.17
C ILE A 209 18.43 -41.42 -30.68
N GLY A 210 18.60 -41.21 -31.99
CA GLY A 210 18.48 -39.87 -32.59
C GLY A 210 17.13 -39.24 -32.30
N LEU A 211 16.05 -40.02 -32.40
CA LEU A 211 14.70 -39.58 -32.09
C LEU A 211 14.52 -39.21 -30.62
N ASP A 212 14.98 -40.06 -29.69
CA ASP A 212 14.91 -39.79 -28.26
C ASP A 212 15.79 -38.59 -27.83
N ILE A 213 16.98 -38.42 -28.42
CA ILE A 213 17.85 -37.24 -28.22
C ILE A 213 17.17 -35.96 -28.72
N PHE A 214 16.52 -36.02 -29.89
CA PHE A 214 15.81 -34.88 -30.45
C PHE A 214 14.69 -34.40 -29.51
N VAL A 215 13.85 -35.32 -29.02
CA VAL A 215 12.77 -35.00 -28.07
C VAL A 215 13.34 -34.47 -26.74
N LEU A 216 14.41 -35.08 -26.25
CA LEU A 216 15.11 -34.65 -25.03
C LEU A 216 15.60 -33.20 -25.19
N GLY A 217 16.23 -32.87 -26.32
CA GLY A 217 16.73 -31.53 -26.62
C GLY A 217 15.61 -30.49 -26.63
N ILE A 218 14.52 -30.74 -27.36
CA ILE A 218 13.35 -29.84 -27.40
C ILE A 218 12.75 -29.65 -26.01
N SER A 219 12.52 -30.74 -25.28
CA SER A 219 11.90 -30.69 -23.95
C SER A 219 12.78 -29.95 -22.95
N PHE A 220 14.10 -30.12 -23.04
CA PHE A 220 15.07 -29.43 -22.20
C PHE A 220 15.18 -27.93 -22.50
N ILE A 221 15.18 -27.54 -23.77
CA ILE A 221 15.18 -26.13 -24.18
C ILE A 221 13.91 -25.44 -23.69
N LEU A 222 12.74 -26.07 -23.89
CA LEU A 222 11.46 -25.55 -23.40
C LEU A 222 11.44 -25.46 -21.86
N PHE A 223 12.00 -26.46 -21.17
CA PHE A 223 12.17 -26.42 -19.72
C PHE A 223 12.97 -25.20 -19.28
N LEU A 224 14.16 -24.97 -19.86
CA LEU A 224 15.02 -23.84 -19.49
C LEU A 224 14.30 -22.51 -19.73
N LEU A 225 13.65 -22.36 -20.89
CA LEU A 225 12.91 -21.16 -21.25
C LEU A 225 11.78 -20.86 -20.24
N ILE A 226 10.96 -21.86 -19.92
CA ILE A 226 9.83 -21.70 -18.99
C ILE A 226 10.32 -21.51 -17.55
N PHE A 227 11.42 -22.17 -17.17
CA PHE A 227 12.03 -22.01 -15.85
C PHE A 227 12.59 -20.61 -15.65
N VAL A 228 13.25 -20.03 -16.66
CA VAL A 228 13.70 -18.62 -16.64
C VAL A 228 12.51 -17.67 -16.51
N PHE A 229 11.42 -17.91 -17.25
CA PHE A 229 10.19 -17.12 -17.10
C PHE A 229 9.57 -17.22 -15.70
N TYR A 230 9.62 -18.40 -15.08
CA TYR A 230 9.19 -18.58 -13.69
C TYR A 230 10.08 -17.78 -12.72
N LEU A 231 11.41 -17.81 -12.90
CA LEU A 231 12.33 -17.04 -12.05
C LEU A 231 12.07 -15.53 -12.13
N SER A 232 11.70 -15.03 -13.31
CA SER A 232 11.32 -13.62 -13.50
C SER A 232 9.97 -13.27 -12.88
N GLN A 233 9.01 -14.21 -12.85
CA GLN A 233 7.65 -13.98 -12.36
C GLN A 233 7.26 -15.04 -11.31
N ARG A 234 7.88 -14.98 -10.13
CA ARG A 234 7.71 -15.99 -9.07
C ARG A 234 6.28 -16.11 -8.52
N ASN A 235 5.43 -15.12 -8.74
CA ASN A 235 4.04 -15.13 -8.26
C ASN A 235 3.16 -16.16 -9.01
N ASP A 236 3.53 -16.56 -10.23
CA ASP A 236 2.75 -17.53 -11.01
C ASP A 236 3.29 -18.95 -10.86
N SER A 237 2.75 -19.66 -9.87
CA SER A 237 3.02 -21.08 -9.64
C SER A 237 2.67 -22.01 -10.82
N THR A 238 1.87 -21.58 -11.80
CA THR A 238 1.56 -22.39 -13.00
C THR A 238 2.82 -22.67 -13.80
N LYS A 239 3.71 -21.67 -13.93
CA LYS A 239 4.97 -21.79 -14.65
C LYS A 239 5.94 -22.76 -13.97
N LEU A 240 5.92 -22.81 -12.64
CA LEU A 240 6.70 -23.78 -11.88
C LEU A 240 6.26 -25.21 -12.19
N PHE A 241 4.97 -25.51 -12.11
CA PHE A 241 4.47 -26.86 -12.41
C PHE A 241 4.68 -27.25 -13.88
N LEU A 242 4.63 -26.28 -14.79
CA LEU A 242 4.97 -26.51 -16.19
C LEU A 242 6.46 -26.82 -16.38
N ALA A 243 7.35 -26.08 -15.70
CA ALA A 243 8.78 -26.38 -15.71
C ALA A 243 9.06 -27.77 -15.12
N LEU A 244 8.42 -28.14 -14.01
CA LEU A 244 8.54 -29.47 -13.40
C LEU A 244 8.03 -30.59 -14.31
N TYR A 245 6.92 -30.35 -15.02
CA TYR A 245 6.42 -31.25 -16.06
C TYR A 245 7.49 -31.47 -17.14
N LEU A 246 8.04 -30.39 -17.71
CA LEU A 246 9.04 -30.48 -18.78
C LEU A 246 10.35 -31.12 -18.31
N PHE A 247 10.80 -30.77 -17.11
CA PHE A 247 11.94 -31.40 -16.46
C PHE A 247 11.75 -32.91 -16.33
N GLY A 248 10.59 -33.33 -15.81
CA GLY A 248 10.26 -34.75 -15.71
C GLY A 248 10.21 -35.43 -17.08
N THR A 249 9.62 -34.81 -18.11
CA THR A 249 9.61 -35.40 -19.46
C THR A 249 11.02 -35.56 -20.05
N THR A 250 11.91 -34.60 -19.81
CA THR A 250 13.32 -34.66 -20.24
C THR A 250 14.05 -35.81 -19.55
N PHE A 251 13.89 -35.96 -18.24
CA PHE A 251 14.55 -37.02 -17.49
C PHE A 251 13.99 -38.41 -17.82
N ILE A 252 12.69 -38.56 -18.11
CA ILE A 252 12.12 -39.82 -18.62
C ILE A 252 12.84 -40.24 -19.90
N ARG A 253 13.05 -39.31 -20.84
CA ARG A 253 13.78 -39.59 -22.09
C ARG A 253 15.24 -39.95 -21.82
N LEU A 254 15.90 -39.23 -20.92
CA LEU A 254 17.28 -39.52 -20.54
C LEU A 254 17.44 -40.93 -19.96
N PHE A 255 16.62 -41.30 -18.99
CA PHE A 255 16.66 -42.64 -18.39
C PHE A 255 16.27 -43.75 -19.36
N LYS A 256 15.38 -43.47 -20.33
CA LYS A 256 15.08 -44.40 -21.42
C LYS A 256 16.31 -44.64 -22.29
N ILE A 257 17.03 -43.57 -22.71
CA ILE A 257 18.27 -43.69 -23.50
C ILE A 257 19.32 -44.50 -22.72
N ILE A 258 19.56 -44.15 -21.46
CA ILE A 258 20.52 -44.87 -20.60
C ILE A 258 20.10 -46.35 -20.46
N GLY A 259 18.81 -46.63 -20.26
CA GLY A 259 18.30 -47.99 -20.16
C GLY A 259 18.41 -48.79 -21.46
N GLN A 260 18.31 -48.13 -22.63
CA GLN A 260 18.46 -48.76 -23.93
C GLN A 260 19.91 -49.06 -24.32
N THR A 261 20.88 -48.37 -23.73
CA THR A 261 22.31 -48.56 -24.03
C THR A 261 23.06 -49.34 -22.95
N ASN A 262 22.45 -49.55 -21.77
CA ASN A 262 23.09 -50.25 -20.67
C ASN A 262 22.86 -51.77 -20.76
N ASN A 263 23.95 -52.51 -20.88
CA ASN A 263 23.95 -53.96 -20.91
C ASN A 263 23.81 -54.61 -19.52
N SER A 264 24.01 -53.88 -18.42
CA SER A 264 23.79 -54.41 -17.07
C SER A 264 22.29 -54.55 -16.81
N VAL A 265 21.84 -55.80 -16.57
CA VAL A 265 20.43 -56.11 -16.31
C VAL A 265 19.91 -55.38 -15.06
N GLU A 266 20.73 -55.35 -14.01
CA GLU A 266 20.40 -54.74 -12.72
C GLU A 266 20.29 -53.21 -12.82
N TYR A 267 21.33 -52.53 -13.33
CA TYR A 267 21.29 -51.07 -13.44
C TYR A 267 20.20 -50.60 -14.40
N ARG A 268 19.98 -51.33 -15.50
CA ARG A 268 18.88 -51.04 -16.41
C ARG A 268 17.53 -51.14 -15.72
N TYR A 269 17.30 -52.14 -14.87
CA TYR A 269 16.07 -52.22 -14.06
C TYR A 269 15.86 -50.92 -13.26
N TYR A 270 16.89 -50.46 -12.55
CA TYR A 270 16.78 -49.24 -11.74
C TYR A 270 16.50 -47.98 -12.57
N TYR A 271 17.19 -47.78 -13.70
CA TYR A 271 16.94 -46.63 -14.57
C TYR A 271 15.52 -46.63 -15.15
N LEU A 272 15.05 -47.78 -15.65
CA LEU A 272 13.71 -47.89 -16.21
C LEU A 272 12.62 -47.77 -15.13
N ASN A 273 12.84 -48.34 -13.93
CA ASN A 273 11.90 -48.17 -12.83
C ASN A 273 11.82 -46.72 -12.37
N PHE A 274 12.95 -46.01 -12.32
CA PHE A 274 12.97 -44.58 -11.98
C PHE A 274 12.23 -43.74 -13.04
N ALA A 275 12.46 -44.01 -14.32
CA ALA A 275 11.70 -43.36 -15.40
C ALA A 275 10.19 -43.61 -15.25
N ASN A 276 9.79 -44.82 -14.86
CA ASN A 276 8.40 -45.17 -14.62
C ASN A 276 7.79 -44.42 -13.41
N CYS A 277 8.56 -44.27 -12.33
CA CYS A 277 8.16 -43.44 -11.18
C CYS A 277 7.95 -41.98 -11.58
N LEU A 278 8.87 -41.45 -12.41
CA LEU A 278 8.83 -40.08 -12.89
C LEU A 278 7.60 -39.80 -13.79
N LEU A 279 7.12 -40.81 -14.51
CA LEU A 279 5.91 -40.72 -15.33
C LEU A 279 4.69 -40.32 -14.50
N GLY A 280 4.47 -40.95 -13.34
CA GLY A 280 3.37 -40.59 -12.44
C GLY A 280 3.45 -39.14 -11.96
N PHE A 281 4.65 -38.69 -11.61
CA PHE A 281 4.92 -37.31 -11.22
C PHE A 281 4.62 -36.31 -12.36
N VAL A 282 5.04 -36.61 -13.59
CA VAL A 282 4.79 -35.79 -14.78
C VAL A 282 3.30 -35.66 -15.06
N ILE A 283 2.54 -36.75 -14.96
CA ILE A 283 1.08 -36.75 -15.16
C ILE A 283 0.39 -35.84 -14.12
N ILE A 284 0.82 -35.91 -12.84
CA ILE A 284 0.28 -35.05 -11.78
C ILE A 284 0.61 -33.58 -12.07
N CYS A 285 1.84 -33.25 -12.45
CA CYS A 285 2.24 -31.87 -12.78
C CYS A 285 1.42 -31.33 -13.96
N LEU A 286 1.24 -32.12 -15.02
CA LEU A 286 0.42 -31.76 -16.16
C LEU A 286 -1.04 -31.49 -15.74
N ALA A 287 -1.62 -32.36 -14.91
CA ALA A 287 -2.96 -32.16 -14.39
C ALA A 287 -3.07 -30.85 -13.60
N ILE A 288 -2.12 -30.55 -12.71
CA ILE A 288 -2.10 -29.29 -11.94
C ILE A 288 -2.07 -28.07 -12.87
N VAL A 289 -1.22 -28.09 -13.90
CA VAL A 289 -1.14 -27.02 -14.90
C VAL A 289 -2.50 -26.81 -15.57
N VAL A 290 -3.15 -27.88 -16.04
CA VAL A 290 -4.45 -27.77 -16.73
C VAL A 290 -5.57 -27.34 -15.77
N TYR A 291 -5.58 -27.76 -14.50
CA TYR A 291 -6.52 -27.26 -13.48
C TYR A 291 -6.36 -25.75 -13.27
N ARG A 292 -5.11 -25.27 -13.16
CA ARG A 292 -4.82 -23.84 -12.97
C ARG A 292 -5.22 -23.02 -14.19
N ILE A 293 -4.84 -23.45 -15.40
CA ILE A 293 -5.19 -22.77 -16.64
C ILE A 293 -6.71 -22.75 -16.83
N SER A 294 -7.41 -23.85 -16.55
CA SER A 294 -8.89 -23.91 -16.61
C SER A 294 -9.59 -23.17 -15.46
N LYS A 295 -8.83 -22.51 -14.57
CA LYS A 295 -9.31 -21.79 -13.38
C LYS A 295 -10.26 -22.65 -12.53
N LYS A 296 -10.00 -23.97 -12.46
CA LYS A 296 -10.81 -24.93 -11.70
C LYS A 296 -10.03 -25.28 -10.42
N ARG A 297 -10.71 -25.23 -9.27
CA ARG A 297 -10.12 -25.73 -8.01
C ARG A 297 -9.93 -27.25 -8.09
N LEU A 298 -8.87 -27.74 -7.45
CA LEU A 298 -8.62 -29.17 -7.32
C LEU A 298 -9.85 -29.83 -6.67
N ASP A 299 -10.31 -30.92 -7.25
CA ASP A 299 -11.52 -31.64 -6.83
C ASP A 299 -11.26 -33.14 -6.67
N ASN A 300 -12.29 -33.91 -6.33
CA ASN A 300 -12.13 -35.34 -6.05
C ASN A 300 -11.54 -36.13 -7.23
N PHE A 301 -11.79 -35.72 -8.48
CA PHE A 301 -11.18 -36.35 -9.65
C PHE A 301 -9.65 -36.20 -9.67
N PHE A 302 -9.14 -35.06 -9.21
CA PHE A 302 -7.70 -34.85 -9.04
C PHE A 302 -7.14 -35.75 -7.93
N ASN A 303 -7.83 -35.82 -6.78
CA ASN A 303 -7.36 -36.65 -5.65
C ASN A 303 -7.32 -38.14 -6.02
N VAL A 304 -8.33 -38.63 -6.75
CA VAL A 304 -8.34 -40.01 -7.27
C VAL A 304 -7.22 -40.22 -8.28
N LEU A 305 -6.94 -39.24 -9.15
CA LEU A 305 -5.81 -39.30 -10.09
C LEU A 305 -4.48 -39.44 -9.33
N VAL A 306 -4.25 -38.60 -8.32
CA VAL A 306 -3.02 -38.64 -7.51
C VAL A 306 -2.90 -39.97 -6.76
N ALA A 307 -3.98 -40.42 -6.11
CA ALA A 307 -3.99 -41.70 -5.40
C ALA A 307 -3.70 -42.88 -6.33
N PHE A 308 -4.28 -42.87 -7.54
CA PHE A 308 -4.02 -43.88 -8.55
C PHE A 308 -2.55 -43.85 -9.02
N GLN A 309 -1.99 -42.67 -9.29
CA GLN A 309 -0.60 -42.55 -9.73
C GLN A 309 0.38 -43.02 -8.65
N ILE A 310 0.13 -42.70 -7.37
CA ILE A 310 0.92 -43.22 -6.25
C ILE A 310 0.81 -44.74 -6.16
N PHE A 311 -0.42 -45.27 -6.23
CA PHE A 311 -0.65 -46.71 -6.24
C PHE A 311 0.06 -47.40 -7.40
N TYR A 312 0.01 -46.82 -8.60
CA TYR A 312 0.72 -47.31 -9.78
C TYR A 312 2.23 -47.37 -9.56
N VAL A 313 2.84 -46.32 -9.03
CA VAL A 313 4.29 -46.25 -8.77
C VAL A 313 4.72 -47.31 -7.76
N ILE A 314 3.99 -47.44 -6.65
CA ILE A 314 4.27 -48.46 -5.62
C ILE A 314 4.11 -49.86 -6.21
N SER A 315 3.00 -50.10 -6.91
CA SER A 315 2.65 -51.41 -7.42
C SER A 315 3.56 -51.87 -8.54
N SER A 316 3.93 -50.98 -9.47
CA SER A 316 4.92 -51.27 -10.52
C SER A 316 6.32 -51.50 -9.96
N SER A 317 6.67 -50.86 -8.84
CA SER A 317 7.94 -51.09 -8.16
C SER A 317 7.99 -52.40 -7.38
N ILE A 318 6.86 -53.06 -7.09
CA ILE A 318 6.83 -54.30 -6.28
C ILE A 318 6.58 -55.53 -7.16
N THR A 319 5.65 -55.43 -8.11
CA THR A 319 5.19 -56.58 -8.91
C THR A 319 6.19 -56.98 -9.99
N GLN A 320 6.32 -58.28 -10.27
CA GLN A 320 7.16 -58.83 -11.35
C GLN A 320 6.34 -59.25 -12.59
N GLU A 321 5.02 -59.33 -12.46
CA GLU A 321 4.15 -59.77 -13.55
C GLU A 321 3.86 -58.65 -14.54
N LYS A 322 4.37 -58.83 -15.77
CA LYS A 322 4.20 -57.91 -16.91
C LYS A 322 2.74 -57.55 -17.19
N ASN A 323 1.83 -58.52 -17.06
CA ASN A 323 0.41 -58.33 -17.38
C ASN A 323 -0.25 -57.33 -16.42
N TYR A 324 0.05 -57.44 -15.14
CA TYR A 324 -0.53 -56.57 -14.11
C TYR A 324 -0.03 -55.14 -14.23
N GLN A 325 1.28 -54.93 -14.41
CA GLN A 325 1.86 -53.60 -14.63
C GLN A 325 1.29 -52.92 -15.87
N THR A 326 1.12 -53.67 -16.96
CA THR A 326 0.57 -53.17 -18.22
C THR A 326 -0.89 -52.76 -18.07
N LEU A 327 -1.70 -53.58 -17.37
CA LEU A 327 -3.10 -53.26 -17.08
C LEU A 327 -3.23 -52.01 -16.20
N LEU A 328 -2.43 -51.89 -15.14
CA LEU A 328 -2.44 -50.71 -14.28
C LEU A 328 -2.06 -49.44 -15.04
N LEU A 329 -1.02 -49.50 -15.88
CA LEU A 329 -0.63 -48.37 -16.73
C LEU A 329 -1.76 -47.98 -17.70
N PHE A 330 -2.41 -48.97 -18.33
CA PHE A 330 -3.51 -48.74 -19.26
C PHE A 330 -4.70 -48.04 -18.60
N PHE A 331 -5.21 -48.59 -17.48
CA PHE A 331 -6.33 -47.98 -16.76
C PHE A 331 -5.97 -46.62 -16.16
N GLY A 332 -4.72 -46.45 -15.69
CA GLY A 332 -4.22 -45.17 -15.20
C GLY A 332 -4.17 -44.08 -16.26
N ASN A 333 -3.71 -44.43 -17.45
CA ASN A 333 -3.69 -43.51 -18.59
C ASN A 333 -5.11 -43.16 -19.05
N LEU A 334 -6.02 -44.14 -19.12
CA LEU A 334 -7.43 -43.88 -19.43
C LEU A 334 -8.08 -42.90 -18.44
N TYR A 335 -7.87 -43.11 -17.14
CA TYR A 335 -8.39 -42.21 -16.12
C TYR A 335 -7.76 -40.82 -16.24
N SER A 336 -6.44 -40.75 -16.48
CA SER A 336 -5.72 -39.48 -16.66
C SER A 336 -6.25 -38.72 -17.89
N PHE A 337 -6.49 -39.40 -19.00
CA PHE A 337 -7.09 -38.82 -20.20
C PHE A 337 -8.52 -38.33 -19.96
N PHE A 338 -9.33 -39.11 -19.24
CA PHE A 338 -10.67 -38.68 -18.84
C PHE A 338 -10.64 -37.38 -18.02
N VAL A 339 -9.76 -37.29 -17.02
CA VAL A 339 -9.59 -36.06 -16.21
C VAL A 339 -9.14 -34.89 -17.08
N LEU A 340 -8.16 -35.08 -17.96
CA LEU A 340 -7.69 -34.04 -18.87
C LEU A 340 -8.79 -33.56 -19.82
N ILE A 341 -9.48 -34.46 -20.52
CA ILE A 341 -10.57 -34.14 -21.44
C ILE A 341 -11.67 -33.35 -20.72
N ARG A 342 -12.06 -33.79 -19.51
CA ARG A 342 -13.03 -33.07 -18.67
C ARG A 342 -12.59 -31.63 -18.40
N LEU A 343 -11.31 -31.41 -18.05
CA LEU A 343 -10.78 -30.07 -17.81
C LEU A 343 -10.72 -29.21 -19.08
N LEU A 344 -10.41 -29.82 -20.22
CA LEU A 344 -10.46 -29.14 -21.52
C LEU A 344 -11.88 -28.65 -21.83
N ILE A 345 -12.89 -29.48 -21.61
CA ILE A 345 -14.30 -29.08 -21.80
C ILE A 345 -14.67 -27.91 -20.87
N ILE A 346 -14.24 -27.96 -19.60
CA ILE A 346 -14.49 -26.89 -18.62
C ILE A 346 -13.80 -25.58 -19.02
N GLY A 347 -12.53 -25.64 -19.42
CA GLY A 347 -11.78 -24.45 -19.83
C GLY A 347 -12.32 -23.84 -21.12
N ALA A 348 -12.74 -24.67 -22.09
CA ALA A 348 -13.37 -24.21 -23.32
C ALA A 348 -14.70 -23.48 -23.04
N LYS A 349 -15.54 -24.02 -22.14
CA LYS A 349 -16.80 -23.37 -21.71
C LYS A 349 -16.60 -22.01 -21.04
N LYS A 350 -15.43 -21.76 -20.44
CA LYS A 350 -15.09 -20.48 -19.80
C LYS A 350 -14.61 -19.40 -20.78
N GLY A 351 -14.49 -19.71 -22.07
CA GLY A 351 -14.12 -18.72 -23.09
C GLY A 351 -12.71 -18.12 -22.91
N ILE A 352 -11.78 -18.87 -22.32
CA ILE A 352 -10.40 -18.41 -22.12
C ILE A 352 -9.71 -18.31 -23.48
N LYS A 353 -9.20 -17.11 -23.83
CA LYS A 353 -8.51 -16.86 -25.11
C LYS A 353 -7.30 -17.78 -25.25
N GLY A 354 -7.11 -18.37 -26.44
CA GLY A 354 -6.03 -19.32 -26.72
C GLY A 354 -6.24 -20.74 -26.17
N PHE A 355 -7.22 -20.97 -25.28
CA PHE A 355 -7.42 -22.28 -24.65
C PHE A 355 -7.84 -23.38 -25.64
N TYR A 356 -8.50 -23.02 -26.74
CA TYR A 356 -8.83 -23.95 -27.82
C TYR A 356 -7.59 -24.52 -28.50
N VAL A 357 -6.51 -23.72 -28.64
CA VAL A 357 -5.22 -24.17 -29.19
C VAL A 357 -4.64 -25.22 -28.26
N LEU A 358 -4.54 -24.91 -26.96
CA LEU A 358 -4.08 -25.87 -25.94
C LEU A 358 -4.87 -27.19 -26.00
N SER A 359 -6.20 -27.07 -26.08
CA SER A 359 -7.10 -28.22 -26.12
C SER A 359 -6.84 -29.11 -27.34
N ALA A 360 -6.63 -28.52 -28.52
CA ALA A 360 -6.35 -29.27 -29.74
C ALA A 360 -5.06 -30.09 -29.63
N PHE A 361 -3.98 -29.49 -29.09
CA PHE A 361 -2.69 -30.18 -28.92
C PHE A 361 -2.75 -31.29 -27.87
N ILE A 362 -3.44 -31.08 -26.75
CA ILE A 362 -3.61 -32.12 -25.73
C ILE A 362 -4.49 -33.26 -26.26
N LEU A 363 -5.59 -32.95 -26.97
CA LEU A 363 -6.43 -33.97 -27.59
C LEU A 363 -5.67 -34.78 -28.63
N PHE A 364 -4.87 -34.13 -29.48
CA PHE A 364 -4.02 -34.82 -30.45
C PHE A 364 -3.05 -35.79 -29.76
N ALA A 365 -2.42 -35.37 -28.66
CA ALA A 365 -1.55 -36.24 -27.88
C ALA A 365 -2.31 -37.44 -27.29
N ILE A 366 -3.48 -37.21 -26.71
CA ILE A 366 -4.34 -38.28 -26.15
C ILE A 366 -4.76 -39.27 -27.25
N PHE A 367 -5.22 -38.79 -28.40
CA PHE A 367 -5.63 -39.67 -29.51
C PHE A 367 -4.45 -40.48 -30.05
N GLY A 368 -3.26 -39.89 -30.21
CA GLY A 368 -2.08 -40.63 -30.64
C GLY A 368 -1.66 -41.72 -29.65
N LEU A 369 -1.71 -41.43 -28.34
CA LEU A 369 -1.42 -42.43 -27.29
C LEU A 369 -2.49 -43.53 -27.22
N LEU A 370 -3.77 -43.18 -27.40
CA LEU A 370 -4.85 -44.16 -27.50
C LEU A 370 -4.71 -45.04 -28.74
N PHE A 371 -4.34 -44.46 -29.88
CA PHE A 371 -4.08 -45.20 -31.12
C PHE A 371 -2.96 -46.22 -30.91
N ILE A 372 -1.83 -45.81 -30.34
CA ILE A 372 -0.72 -46.74 -30.01
C ILE A 372 -1.19 -47.84 -29.07
N SER A 373 -1.89 -47.48 -27.98
CA SER A 373 -2.38 -48.44 -26.99
C SER A 373 -3.33 -49.46 -27.62
N PHE A 374 -4.23 -49.00 -28.49
CA PHE A 374 -5.17 -49.84 -29.23
C PHE A 374 -4.44 -50.74 -30.24
N SER A 375 -3.50 -50.19 -31.01
CA SER A 375 -2.70 -50.96 -31.97
C SER A 375 -1.91 -52.07 -31.28
N VAL A 376 -1.24 -51.76 -30.16
CA VAL A 376 -0.48 -52.74 -29.37
C VAL A 376 -1.40 -53.80 -28.75
N PHE A 377 -2.56 -53.40 -28.23
CA PHE A 377 -3.56 -54.33 -27.70
C PHE A 377 -4.09 -55.27 -28.80
N PHE A 378 -4.49 -54.72 -29.94
CA PHE A 378 -5.01 -55.47 -31.07
C PHE A 378 -4.00 -56.48 -31.63
N LEU A 379 -2.74 -56.05 -31.80
CA LEU A 379 -1.65 -56.93 -32.23
C LEU A 379 -1.40 -58.06 -31.22
N ASN A 380 -1.29 -57.74 -29.92
CA ASN A 380 -0.91 -58.73 -28.90
C ASN A 380 -2.04 -59.65 -28.45
N TYR A 381 -3.31 -59.21 -28.47
CA TYR A 381 -4.41 -59.97 -27.87
C TYR A 381 -5.46 -60.43 -28.88
N SER A 382 -5.61 -59.77 -30.03
CA SER A 382 -6.56 -60.21 -31.06
C SER A 382 -5.90 -61.08 -32.12
N LEU A 383 -4.71 -60.69 -32.59
CA LEU A 383 -4.02 -61.40 -33.69
C LEU A 383 -3.04 -62.48 -33.19
N ALA A 384 -2.37 -62.27 -32.05
CA ALA A 384 -1.41 -63.23 -31.52
C ALA A 384 -1.98 -64.63 -31.22
N PRO A 385 -3.19 -64.76 -30.62
CA PRO A 385 -3.78 -66.08 -30.36
C PRO A 385 -4.15 -66.85 -31.63
N LEU A 386 -4.31 -66.15 -32.77
CA LEU A 386 -4.64 -66.77 -34.05
C LEU A 386 -3.40 -67.29 -34.79
N ASN A 387 -2.18 -67.16 -34.24
CA ASN A 387 -0.91 -67.41 -34.93
C ASN A 387 -0.74 -66.62 -36.25
N ILE A 388 -1.56 -65.58 -36.44
CA ILE A 388 -1.52 -64.66 -37.59
C ILE A 388 -0.41 -63.60 -37.41
N ASN A 389 0.33 -63.63 -36.30
CA ASN A 389 1.52 -62.79 -36.04
C ASN A 389 2.65 -62.90 -37.08
N LYS A 390 2.53 -63.81 -38.06
CA LYS A 390 3.36 -63.87 -39.27
C LYS A 390 2.88 -62.96 -40.41
N LEU A 391 1.84 -62.16 -40.23
CA LEU A 391 1.58 -61.04 -41.13
C LEU A 391 2.66 -59.99 -40.88
N ASN A 392 3.66 -59.94 -41.76
CA ASN A 392 4.64 -58.85 -41.92
C ASN A 392 4.00 -57.46 -42.22
N TYR A 393 2.71 -57.29 -41.94
CA TYR A 393 1.90 -56.07 -42.09
C TYR A 393 1.46 -55.51 -40.72
N GLY A 394 2.25 -55.72 -39.67
CA GLY A 394 2.11 -54.92 -38.47
C GLY A 394 2.34 -53.44 -38.81
N ILE A 395 1.68 -52.54 -38.08
CA ILE A 395 2.05 -51.11 -38.12
C ILE A 395 3.57 -51.05 -37.87
N SER A 396 4.30 -50.46 -38.82
CA SER A 396 5.74 -50.31 -38.73
C SER A 396 6.13 -49.76 -37.35
N THR A 397 7.09 -50.37 -36.68
CA THR A 397 7.58 -49.90 -35.36
C THR A 397 8.06 -48.46 -35.43
N TYR A 398 8.59 -48.05 -36.59
CA TYR A 398 8.90 -46.66 -36.93
C TYR A 398 7.67 -45.74 -36.85
N LEU A 399 6.50 -46.18 -37.32
CA LEU A 399 5.27 -45.38 -37.25
C LEU A 399 4.82 -45.18 -35.80
N ILE A 400 4.92 -46.22 -34.97
CA ILE A 400 4.60 -46.14 -33.54
C ILE A 400 5.53 -45.14 -32.84
N ASP A 401 6.84 -45.22 -33.10
CA ASP A 401 7.85 -44.32 -32.54
C ASP A 401 7.62 -42.86 -32.99
N ILE A 402 7.24 -42.65 -34.26
CA ILE A 402 6.88 -41.32 -34.78
C ILE A 402 5.63 -40.77 -34.09
N ILE A 403 4.53 -41.54 -34.04
CA ILE A 403 3.28 -41.09 -33.41
C ILE A 403 3.54 -40.77 -31.93
N PHE A 404 4.26 -41.63 -31.22
CA PHE A 404 4.59 -41.42 -29.81
C PHE A 404 5.39 -40.13 -29.61
N THR A 405 6.35 -39.89 -30.49
CA THR A 405 7.18 -38.69 -30.46
C THR A 405 6.35 -37.44 -30.68
N ILE A 406 5.57 -37.38 -31.76
CA ILE A 406 4.74 -36.22 -32.08
C ILE A 406 3.77 -35.96 -30.94
N SER A 407 3.06 -36.99 -30.44
CA SER A 407 2.15 -36.87 -29.29
C SER A 407 2.86 -36.33 -28.04
N SER A 408 4.09 -36.77 -27.76
CA SER A 408 4.85 -36.28 -26.59
C SER A 408 5.28 -34.82 -26.71
N ILE A 409 5.60 -34.34 -27.93
CA ILE A 409 5.97 -32.94 -28.20
C ILE A 409 4.74 -32.04 -28.23
N SER A 410 3.58 -32.56 -28.66
CA SER A 410 2.35 -31.77 -28.81
C SER A 410 1.93 -31.05 -27.51
N ILE A 411 2.02 -31.72 -26.35
CA ILE A 411 1.61 -31.12 -25.07
C ILE A 411 2.50 -29.92 -24.68
N PRO A 412 3.85 -30.06 -24.60
CA PRO A 412 4.76 -28.93 -24.41
C PRO A 412 4.54 -27.77 -25.39
N VAL A 413 4.41 -28.07 -26.68
CA VAL A 413 4.22 -27.05 -27.73
C VAL A 413 2.89 -26.33 -27.56
N GLY A 414 1.80 -27.07 -27.32
CA GLY A 414 0.48 -26.50 -27.07
C GLY A 414 0.44 -25.60 -25.84
N LEU A 415 1.11 -25.99 -24.75
CA LEU A 415 1.24 -25.17 -23.54
C LEU A 415 2.06 -23.90 -23.81
N SER A 416 3.16 -24.01 -24.55
CA SER A 416 4.01 -22.87 -24.90
C SER A 416 3.27 -21.86 -25.79
N LEU A 417 2.53 -22.34 -26.78
CA LEU A 417 1.70 -21.50 -27.65
C LEU A 417 0.57 -20.82 -26.87
N PHE A 418 -0.12 -21.56 -25.98
CA PHE A 418 -1.14 -21.01 -25.10
C PHE A 418 -0.61 -19.86 -24.25
N MET A 419 0.53 -20.06 -23.58
CA MET A 419 1.17 -19.02 -22.78
C MET A 419 1.56 -17.81 -23.63
N GLY A 420 2.10 -18.02 -24.84
CA GLY A 420 2.42 -16.92 -25.76
C GLY A 420 1.19 -16.08 -26.13
N ILE A 421 0.05 -16.73 -26.40
CA ILE A 421 -1.22 -16.06 -26.67
C ILE A 421 -1.70 -15.29 -25.44
N GLU A 422 -1.69 -15.93 -24.26
CA GLU A 422 -2.12 -15.32 -23.00
C GLU A 422 -1.29 -14.08 -22.64
N ILE A 423 0.04 -14.17 -22.76
CA ILE A 423 0.97 -13.06 -22.55
C ILE A 423 0.69 -11.93 -23.53
N ASN A 424 0.52 -12.23 -24.83
CA ASN A 424 0.23 -11.20 -25.82
C ASN A 424 -1.11 -10.51 -25.54
N THR A 425 -2.14 -11.25 -25.16
CA THR A 425 -3.44 -10.65 -24.79
C THR A 425 -3.32 -9.74 -23.56
N THR A 426 -2.59 -10.20 -22.54
CA THR A 426 -2.36 -9.42 -21.31
C THR A 426 -1.56 -8.15 -21.60
N ASN A 427 -0.50 -8.25 -22.40
CA ASN A 427 0.32 -7.10 -22.79
C ASN A 427 -0.47 -6.06 -23.60
N ASN A 428 -1.35 -6.51 -24.51
CA ASN A 428 -2.20 -5.60 -25.27
C ASN A 428 -3.26 -4.90 -24.39
N GLU A 429 -3.84 -5.62 -23.42
CA GLU A 429 -4.77 -5.04 -22.45
C GLU A 429 -4.06 -4.03 -21.53
N LEU A 430 -2.86 -4.37 -21.02
CA LEU A 430 -2.03 -3.47 -20.23
C LEU A 430 -1.63 -2.21 -21.02
N LYS A 431 -1.24 -2.35 -22.29
CA LYS A 431 -0.90 -1.22 -23.16
C LYS A 431 -2.08 -0.26 -23.32
N LYS A 432 -3.31 -0.77 -23.46
CA LYS A 432 -4.52 0.07 -23.51
C LYS A 432 -4.74 0.83 -22.21
N GLN A 433 -4.61 0.16 -21.06
CA GLN A 433 -4.74 0.81 -19.75
C GLN A 433 -3.69 1.89 -19.52
N ILE A 434 -2.45 1.68 -19.97
CA ILE A 434 -1.39 2.71 -19.90
C ILE A 434 -1.79 3.94 -20.72
N ILE A 435 -2.25 3.76 -21.96
CA ILE A 435 -2.68 4.87 -22.83
C ILE A 435 -3.86 5.63 -22.19
N GLU A 436 -4.82 4.92 -21.60
CA GLU A 436 -5.95 5.53 -20.90
C GLU A 436 -5.51 6.33 -19.67
N ASN A 437 -4.61 5.78 -18.84
CA ASN A 437 -4.05 6.48 -17.69
C ASN A 437 -3.23 7.71 -18.09
N GLU A 438 -2.43 7.62 -19.16
CA GLU A 438 -1.70 8.78 -19.71
C GLU A 438 -2.66 9.87 -20.17
N LYS A 439 -3.77 9.50 -20.82
CA LYS A 439 -4.81 10.45 -21.21
C LYS A 439 -5.44 11.13 -19.99
N LEU A 440 -5.89 10.37 -19.00
CA LEU A 440 -6.48 10.91 -17.77
C LEU A 440 -5.52 11.86 -17.02
N LYS A 441 -4.23 11.50 -16.97
CA LYS A 441 -3.20 12.35 -16.38
C LYS A 441 -3.05 13.67 -17.14
N ASN A 442 -3.04 13.64 -18.47
CA ASN A 442 -2.94 14.85 -19.28
C ASN A 442 -4.17 15.74 -19.14
N ASP A 443 -5.37 15.16 -19.06
CA ASP A 443 -6.63 15.88 -18.81
C ASP A 443 -6.64 16.53 -17.41
N ALA A 444 -6.06 15.88 -16.40
CA ALA A 444 -5.91 16.48 -15.07
C ALA A 444 -4.94 17.69 -15.08
N ILE A 445 -3.83 17.59 -15.82
CA ILE A 445 -2.86 18.69 -15.96
C ILE A 445 -3.48 19.89 -16.69
N SER A 446 -4.28 19.66 -17.73
CA SER A 446 -4.95 20.76 -18.45
C SER A 446 -5.99 21.44 -17.56
N TYR A 447 -6.77 20.68 -16.80
CA TYR A 447 -7.71 21.22 -15.82
C TYR A 447 -7.02 22.04 -14.72
N GLU A 448 -5.87 21.56 -14.21
CA GLU A 448 -5.10 22.30 -13.21
C GLU A 448 -4.55 23.62 -13.76
N LYS A 449 -4.09 23.65 -15.02
CA LYS A 449 -3.70 24.89 -15.70
C LYS A 449 -4.85 25.87 -15.88
N GLU A 450 -6.02 25.40 -16.30
CA GLU A 450 -7.22 26.24 -16.44
C GLU A 450 -7.61 26.86 -15.09
N LYS A 451 -7.60 26.05 -14.02
CA LYS A 451 -7.85 26.54 -12.66
C LYS A 451 -6.83 27.59 -12.22
N GLN A 452 -5.55 27.41 -12.52
CA GLN A 452 -4.52 28.41 -12.21
C GLN A 452 -4.75 29.72 -12.97
N GLN A 453 -5.16 29.66 -14.25
CA GLN A 453 -5.49 30.86 -15.02
C GLN A 453 -6.70 31.60 -14.43
N ILE A 454 -7.76 30.88 -14.03
CA ILE A 454 -8.93 31.48 -13.38
C ILE A 454 -8.55 32.11 -12.03
N LEU A 455 -7.71 31.46 -11.24
CA LEU A 455 -7.24 32.03 -9.97
C LEU A 455 -6.40 33.30 -10.19
N ALA A 456 -5.55 33.32 -11.21
CA ALA A 456 -4.76 34.50 -11.55
C ALA A 456 -5.66 35.69 -11.95
N THR A 457 -6.66 35.46 -12.80
CA THR A 457 -7.59 36.53 -13.21
C THR A 457 -8.48 37.01 -12.05
N GLN A 458 -8.90 36.11 -11.15
CA GLN A 458 -9.62 36.46 -9.93
C GLN A 458 -8.78 37.32 -8.99
N ASN A 459 -7.50 36.99 -8.81
CA ASN A 459 -6.61 37.80 -7.98
C ASN A 459 -6.41 39.21 -8.55
N GLU A 460 -6.22 39.35 -9.86
CA GLU A 460 -6.09 40.66 -10.51
C GLU A 460 -7.36 41.52 -10.36
N THR A 461 -8.54 40.92 -10.50
CA THR A 461 -9.81 41.62 -10.26
C THR A 461 -10.00 41.99 -8.78
N LEU A 462 -9.60 41.12 -7.85
CA LEU A 462 -9.62 41.40 -6.42
C LEU A 462 -8.70 42.55 -6.05
N GLU A 463 -7.48 42.59 -6.56
CA GLU A 463 -6.53 43.68 -6.31
C GLU A 463 -7.10 45.02 -6.79
N THR A 464 -7.65 45.05 -8.00
CA THR A 464 -8.30 46.26 -8.56
C THR A 464 -9.48 46.72 -7.70
N LEU A 465 -10.31 45.78 -7.22
CA LEU A 465 -11.45 46.08 -6.37
C LEU A 465 -11.01 46.63 -5.00
N VAL A 466 -9.99 46.02 -4.40
CA VAL A 466 -9.42 46.44 -3.11
C VAL A 466 -8.84 47.85 -3.23
N GLU A 467 -8.11 48.14 -4.30
CA GLU A 467 -7.54 49.47 -4.54
C GLU A 467 -8.64 50.55 -4.65
N ASN A 468 -9.68 50.28 -5.45
CA ASN A 468 -10.83 51.17 -5.59
C ASN A 468 -11.54 51.41 -4.25
N ARG A 469 -11.81 50.34 -3.48
CA ARG A 469 -12.47 50.44 -2.16
C ARG A 469 -11.62 51.20 -1.16
N THR A 470 -10.31 51.00 -1.18
CA THR A 470 -9.38 51.72 -0.29
C THR A 470 -9.38 53.20 -0.61
N SER A 471 -9.41 53.58 -1.90
CA SER A 471 -9.53 54.97 -2.32
C SER A 471 -10.86 55.61 -1.90
N GLU A 472 -11.99 54.92 -2.10
CA GLU A 472 -13.32 55.39 -1.66
C GLU A 472 -13.38 55.60 -0.15
N LEU A 473 -12.79 54.67 0.61
CA LEU A 473 -12.73 54.74 2.06
C LEU A 473 -11.90 55.93 2.54
N ASN A 474 -10.73 56.16 1.94
CA ASN A 474 -9.88 57.30 2.29
C ASN A 474 -10.60 58.64 2.07
N ASN A 475 -11.29 58.81 0.94
CA ASN A 475 -12.10 60.01 0.66
C ASN A 475 -13.22 60.19 1.69
N SER A 476 -13.88 59.10 2.10
CA SER A 476 -14.92 59.14 3.12
C SER A 476 -14.36 59.55 4.48
N ILE A 477 -13.18 59.05 4.85
CA ILE A 477 -12.47 59.41 6.09
C ILE A 477 -12.10 60.91 6.09
N GLU A 478 -11.58 61.44 4.99
CA GLU A 478 -11.27 62.87 4.89
C GLU A 478 -12.51 63.75 5.04
N THR A 479 -13.61 63.35 4.38
CA THR A 479 -14.90 64.04 4.48
C THR A 479 -15.41 64.04 5.92
N LEU A 480 -15.39 62.89 6.59
CA LEU A 480 -15.80 62.78 8.00
C LEU A 480 -14.95 63.66 8.92
N LYS A 481 -13.62 63.68 8.75
CA LYS A 481 -12.72 64.56 9.53
C LYS A 481 -13.06 66.03 9.32
N ALA A 482 -13.34 66.45 8.08
CA ALA A 482 -13.73 67.82 7.78
C ALA A 482 -15.05 68.21 8.46
N THR A 483 -16.07 67.34 8.38
CA THR A 483 -17.37 67.57 9.03
C THR A 483 -17.24 67.63 10.56
N GLN A 484 -16.46 66.74 11.16
CA GLN A 484 -16.23 66.74 12.61
C GLN A 484 -15.60 68.04 13.09
N ASN A 485 -14.57 68.53 12.39
CA ASN A 485 -13.93 69.81 12.73
C ASN A 485 -14.91 70.99 12.64
N GLN A 486 -15.80 70.98 11.64
CA GLN A 486 -16.80 72.01 11.47
C GLN A 486 -17.84 72.02 12.61
N LEU A 487 -18.27 70.84 13.06
CA LEU A 487 -19.17 70.70 14.21
C LEU A 487 -18.53 71.21 15.51
N ILE A 488 -17.29 70.82 15.79
CA ILE A 488 -16.53 71.30 16.97
C ILE A 488 -16.43 72.83 16.96
N GLN A 489 -16.19 73.44 15.79
CA GLN A 489 -16.08 74.89 15.67
C GLN A 489 -17.43 75.59 15.91
N SER A 490 -18.54 75.01 15.43
CA SER A 490 -19.88 75.53 15.66
C SER A 490 -20.31 75.46 17.12
N GLU A 491 -19.96 74.38 17.82
CA GLU A 491 -20.26 74.22 19.25
C GLU A 491 -19.46 75.22 20.10
N LYS A 492 -18.18 75.43 19.78
CA LYS A 492 -17.35 76.47 20.42
C LYS A 492 -17.95 77.87 20.28
N LEU A 493 -18.46 78.21 19.10
CA LEU A 493 -19.05 79.52 18.83
C LEU A 493 -20.38 79.73 19.58
N ALA A 494 -21.21 78.69 19.68
CA ALA A 494 -22.47 78.75 20.43
C ALA A 494 -22.23 78.95 21.94
N ASN A 495 -21.32 78.16 22.53
CA ASN A 495 -20.98 78.26 23.96
C ASN A 495 -20.31 79.60 24.30
N LEU A 496 -19.44 80.11 23.43
CA LEU A 496 -18.85 81.46 23.59
C LEU A 496 -19.91 82.56 23.53
N GLY A 497 -20.96 82.39 22.70
CA GLY A 497 -22.06 83.34 22.57
C GLY A 497 -22.90 83.48 23.85
N GLU A 498 -23.24 82.37 24.50
CA GLU A 498 -24.03 82.36 25.74
C GLU A 498 -23.28 83.03 26.91
N LEU A 499 -22.00 82.70 27.09
CA LEU A 499 -21.15 83.30 28.13
C LEU A 499 -20.92 84.79 27.93
N THR A 500 -20.68 85.23 26.68
CA THR A 500 -20.39 86.65 26.37
C THR A 500 -21.58 87.56 26.68
N ALA A 501 -22.81 87.09 26.44
CA ALA A 501 -24.01 87.84 26.75
C ALA A 501 -24.21 88.02 28.27
N GLY A 502 -24.01 86.96 29.06
CA GLY A 502 -24.10 87.03 30.53
C GLY A 502 -23.02 87.92 31.17
N ILE A 503 -21.78 87.83 30.66
CA ILE A 503 -20.65 88.67 31.13
C ILE A 503 -20.90 90.15 30.84
N SER A 504 -21.39 90.47 29.66
CA SER A 504 -21.63 91.87 29.26
C SER A 504 -22.62 92.55 30.20
N HIS A 505 -23.69 91.85 30.56
CA HIS A 505 -24.66 92.33 31.54
C HIS A 505 -24.06 92.49 32.95
N GLU A 506 -23.25 91.54 33.41
CA GLU A 506 -22.63 91.60 34.74
C GLU A 506 -21.51 92.65 34.87
N ILE A 507 -20.81 93.00 33.79
CA ILE A 507 -19.84 94.11 33.75
C ILE A 507 -20.56 95.46 33.70
N GLN A 508 -21.65 95.56 32.95
CA GLN A 508 -22.39 96.80 32.79
C GLN A 508 -22.98 97.30 34.12
N ASN A 509 -23.44 96.37 34.96
CA ASN A 509 -24.00 96.69 36.28
C ASN A 509 -23.06 97.53 37.18
N PRO A 510 -21.83 97.11 37.51
CA PRO A 510 -20.90 97.92 38.30
C PRO A 510 -20.45 99.20 37.57
N LEU A 511 -20.32 99.19 36.24
CA LEU A 511 -19.95 100.41 35.50
C LEU A 511 -21.03 101.50 35.59
N ASN A 512 -22.31 101.11 35.55
CA ASN A 512 -23.40 102.05 35.74
C ASN A 512 -23.35 102.70 37.14
N PHE A 513 -23.02 101.94 38.19
CA PHE A 513 -22.82 102.52 39.53
C PHE A 513 -21.63 103.47 39.57
N VAL A 514 -20.50 103.11 38.95
CA VAL A 514 -19.33 103.99 38.85
C VAL A 514 -19.69 105.32 38.19
N ASN A 515 -20.41 105.29 37.06
CA ASN A 515 -20.83 106.50 36.35
C ASN A 515 -21.81 107.33 37.19
N ASN A 516 -22.86 106.72 37.73
CA ASN A 516 -23.88 107.44 38.52
C ASN A 516 -23.29 108.13 39.75
N PHE A 517 -22.44 107.44 40.53
CA PHE A 517 -21.80 108.06 41.70
C PHE A 517 -20.75 109.10 41.30
N SER A 518 -20.11 108.95 40.14
CA SER A 518 -19.21 109.98 39.60
C SER A 518 -19.97 111.23 39.20
N GLU A 519 -21.12 111.11 38.55
CA GLU A 519 -21.98 112.24 38.18
C GLU A 519 -22.53 112.95 39.43
N LEU A 520 -23.07 112.20 40.40
CA LEU A 520 -23.52 112.75 41.67
C LEU A 520 -22.40 113.47 42.43
N SER A 521 -21.17 112.93 42.38
CA SER A 521 -20.01 113.60 42.98
C SER A 521 -19.72 114.96 42.34
N ILE A 522 -19.93 115.11 41.03
CA ILE A 522 -19.75 116.40 40.35
C ILE A 522 -20.78 117.41 40.84
N ASP A 523 -22.03 116.98 41.02
CA ASP A 523 -23.09 117.87 41.52
C ASP A 523 -22.86 118.27 42.98
N LEU A 524 -22.45 117.33 43.84
CA LEU A 524 -22.02 117.65 45.22
C LEU A 524 -20.87 118.66 45.25
N VAL A 525 -19.89 118.56 44.34
CA VAL A 525 -18.79 119.53 44.23
C VAL A 525 -19.27 120.90 43.74
N LYS A 526 -20.25 120.96 42.83
CA LYS A 526 -20.85 122.24 42.41
C LYS A 526 -21.61 122.88 43.57
N ASP A 527 -22.36 122.10 44.33
CA ASP A 527 -23.10 122.59 45.50
C ASP A 527 -22.14 123.09 46.59
N LEU A 528 -21.04 122.35 46.84
CA LEU A 528 -19.93 122.79 47.68
C LEU A 528 -19.36 124.14 47.22
N LYS A 529 -19.08 124.28 45.92
CA LYS A 529 -18.55 125.52 45.36
C LYS A 529 -19.53 126.68 45.54
N PHE A 530 -20.81 126.44 45.26
CA PHE A 530 -21.85 127.45 45.41
C PHE A 530 -22.00 127.90 46.87
N GLU A 531 -21.95 126.96 47.83
CA GLU A 531 -22.07 127.27 49.26
C GLU A 531 -20.87 128.09 49.77
N ILE A 532 -19.65 127.77 49.34
CA ILE A 532 -18.43 128.48 49.75
C ILE A 532 -18.38 129.91 49.19
N GLU A 533 -19.04 130.18 48.05
CA GLU A 533 -19.12 131.52 47.45
C GLU A 533 -20.18 132.43 48.10
N LYS A 534 -21.02 131.90 49.01
CA LYS A 534 -22.04 132.71 49.71
C LYS A 534 -21.39 133.67 50.73
N PRO A 535 -21.99 134.84 50.98
CA PRO A 535 -21.48 135.80 51.98
C PRO A 535 -21.41 135.24 53.41
N THR A 536 -22.25 134.23 53.72
CA THR A 536 -22.27 133.48 54.97
C THR A 536 -22.31 131.99 54.63
N ILE A 537 -21.26 131.25 55.00
CA ILE A 537 -21.10 129.83 54.69
C ILE A 537 -21.75 128.99 55.80
N ASP A 538 -22.65 128.07 55.44
CA ASP A 538 -23.11 127.02 56.35
C ASP A 538 -22.08 125.89 56.43
N LYS A 539 -21.26 125.90 57.48
CA LYS A 539 -20.24 124.87 57.69
C LYS A 539 -20.82 123.47 57.88
N SER A 540 -22.01 123.34 58.47
CA SER A 540 -22.61 122.02 58.70
C SER A 540 -23.01 121.37 57.38
N TYR A 541 -23.57 122.15 56.46
CA TYR A 541 -23.93 121.68 55.13
C TYR A 541 -22.70 121.38 54.26
N VAL A 542 -21.64 122.20 54.37
CA VAL A 542 -20.35 121.93 53.72
C VAL A 542 -19.75 120.61 54.19
N ASP A 543 -19.75 120.33 55.51
CA ASP A 543 -19.25 119.08 56.08
C ASP A 543 -20.08 117.86 55.61
N GLU A 544 -21.41 117.98 55.56
CA GLU A 544 -22.31 116.95 55.01
C GLU A 544 -22.00 116.64 53.54
N LEU A 545 -21.85 117.67 52.70
CA LEU A 545 -21.48 117.49 51.29
C LEU A 545 -20.09 116.83 51.12
N PHE A 546 -19.13 117.12 52.00
CA PHE A 546 -17.84 116.43 52.00
C PHE A 546 -17.96 114.97 52.41
N GLU A 547 -18.77 114.65 53.43
CA GLU A 547 -19.04 113.26 53.82
C GLU A 547 -19.70 112.48 52.69
N ASP A 548 -20.73 113.04 52.05
CA ASP A 548 -21.40 112.43 50.89
C ASP A 548 -20.45 112.22 49.71
N LEU A 549 -19.55 113.17 49.46
CA LEU A 549 -18.52 113.03 48.44
C LEU A 549 -17.58 111.87 48.76
N ILE A 550 -17.13 111.74 50.02
CA ILE A 550 -16.29 110.62 50.47
C ILE A 550 -17.04 109.29 50.30
N GLN A 551 -18.32 109.24 50.66
CA GLN A 551 -19.13 108.04 50.47
C GLN A 551 -19.26 107.67 49.00
N ASN A 552 -19.52 108.62 48.10
CA ASN A 552 -19.57 108.37 46.66
C ASN A 552 -18.22 107.86 46.13
N GLN A 553 -17.10 108.42 46.54
CA GLN A 553 -15.77 107.93 46.15
C GLN A 553 -15.51 106.49 46.62
N ASN A 554 -15.94 106.14 47.83
CA ASN A 554 -15.86 104.77 48.32
C ASN A 554 -16.72 103.81 47.48
N LYS A 555 -17.94 104.21 47.09
CA LYS A 555 -18.82 103.42 46.22
C LYS A 555 -18.22 103.24 44.83
N ILE A 556 -17.66 104.30 44.23
CA ILE A 556 -16.96 104.22 42.93
C ILE A 556 -15.82 103.21 42.99
N ASN A 557 -14.95 103.29 43.99
CA ASN A 557 -13.84 102.35 44.15
C ASN A 557 -14.31 100.90 44.32
N HIS A 558 -15.37 100.69 45.11
CA HIS A 558 -15.96 99.37 45.34
C HIS A 558 -16.48 98.74 44.05
N HIS A 559 -17.31 99.48 43.30
CA HIS A 559 -17.88 98.99 42.05
C HIS A 559 -16.83 98.86 40.94
N GLY A 560 -15.82 99.74 40.90
CA GLY A 560 -14.66 99.62 40.01
C GLY A 560 -13.85 98.34 40.25
N LYS A 561 -13.57 98.00 41.52
CA LYS A 561 -12.93 96.73 41.88
C LYS A 561 -13.77 95.52 41.49
N ARG A 562 -15.10 95.58 41.63
CA ARG A 562 -16.00 94.52 41.16
C ARG A 562 -15.89 94.33 39.65
N ALA A 563 -15.99 95.40 38.86
CA ALA A 563 -15.83 95.33 37.41
C ALA A 563 -14.48 94.71 37.02
N SER A 564 -13.38 95.15 37.67
CA SER A 564 -12.04 94.58 37.47
C SER A 564 -11.96 93.08 37.79
N SER A 565 -12.60 92.63 38.88
CA SER A 565 -12.64 91.22 39.27
C SER A 565 -13.42 90.34 38.29
N ILE A 566 -14.50 90.87 37.70
CA ILE A 566 -15.30 90.18 36.67
C ILE A 566 -14.48 90.01 35.39
N VAL A 567 -13.80 91.07 34.94
CA VAL A 567 -12.91 91.01 33.75
C VAL A 567 -11.75 90.05 33.98
N LYS A 568 -11.13 90.06 35.17
CA LYS A 568 -10.06 89.12 35.50
C LYS A 568 -10.55 87.67 35.50
N GLY A 569 -11.71 87.39 36.08
CA GLY A 569 -12.33 86.06 36.05
C GLY A 569 -12.70 85.61 34.63
N MET A 570 -13.18 86.51 33.77
CA MET A 570 -13.42 86.23 32.34
C MET A 570 -12.13 85.85 31.61
N LEU A 571 -11.03 86.58 31.83
CA LEU A 571 -9.74 86.26 31.22
C LEU A 571 -9.18 84.91 31.69
N GLU A 572 -9.44 84.52 32.93
CA GLU A 572 -9.08 83.19 33.46
C GLU A 572 -9.92 82.08 32.80
N HIS A 573 -11.19 82.32 32.50
CA HIS A 573 -12.08 81.38 31.79
C HIS A 573 -11.79 81.29 30.28
N SER A 574 -11.39 82.39 29.64
CA SER A 574 -11.07 82.45 28.20
C SER A 574 -9.69 81.87 27.86
N ARG A 575 -8.82 81.61 28.84
CA ARG A 575 -7.53 80.99 28.62
C ARG A 575 -7.71 79.50 28.32
N THR A 576 -7.70 79.16 27.04
CA THR A 576 -7.53 77.78 26.59
C THR A 576 -6.24 77.22 27.20
N SER A 577 -6.36 76.19 28.04
CA SER A 577 -5.20 75.45 28.52
C SER A 577 -4.53 74.77 27.31
N THR A 578 -3.32 75.19 26.97
CA THR A 578 -2.48 74.52 25.95
C THR A 578 -1.69 73.36 26.56
N GLY A 579 -2.09 72.92 27.77
CA GLY A 579 -1.39 71.90 28.52
C GLY A 579 -1.47 70.54 27.85
N GLN A 580 -0.33 69.87 27.72
CA GLN A 580 -0.31 68.47 27.33
C GLN A 580 -0.82 67.61 28.50
N ARG A 581 -1.53 66.52 28.19
CA ARG A 581 -1.89 65.55 29.21
C ARG A 581 -0.65 64.73 29.59
N GLU A 582 -0.24 64.86 30.84
CA GLU A 582 0.94 64.20 31.42
C GLU A 582 0.51 63.25 32.52
N TRP A 583 1.33 62.25 32.82
CA TRP A 583 1.11 61.36 33.95
C TRP A 583 1.38 62.14 35.23
N ILE A 584 0.36 62.27 36.08
CA ILE A 584 0.40 63.10 37.28
C ILE A 584 0.00 62.27 38.49
N ASN A 585 0.78 62.43 39.56
CA ASN A 585 0.44 61.94 40.89
C ASN A 585 -0.55 62.90 41.58
N ILE A 586 -1.80 62.46 41.72
CA ILE A 586 -2.87 63.28 42.32
C ILE A 586 -2.60 63.56 43.79
N ASN A 587 -2.08 62.61 44.56
CA ASN A 587 -1.78 62.83 45.98
C ASN A 587 -0.78 63.96 46.17
N GLN A 588 0.32 63.95 45.40
CA GLN A 588 1.34 64.99 45.46
C GLN A 588 0.76 66.36 45.09
N LEU A 589 -0.02 66.42 44.00
CA LEU A 589 -0.66 67.65 43.55
C LEU A 589 -1.64 68.18 44.60
N SER A 590 -2.46 67.32 45.18
CA SER A 590 -3.42 67.66 46.22
C SER A 590 -2.75 68.19 47.49
N ASP A 591 -1.67 67.56 47.97
CA ASP A 591 -0.93 68.04 49.14
C ASP A 591 -0.31 69.43 48.91
N GLU A 592 0.31 69.63 47.75
CA GLU A 592 0.92 70.91 47.37
C GLU A 592 -0.10 72.05 47.39
N TYR A 593 -1.23 71.88 46.70
CA TYR A 593 -2.27 72.90 46.64
C TYR A 593 -3.01 73.08 47.96
N PHE A 594 -3.13 72.04 48.79
CA PHE A 594 -3.75 72.13 50.10
C PHE A 594 -2.95 73.03 51.05
N ARG A 595 -1.62 72.83 51.08
CA ARG A 595 -0.70 73.70 51.82
C ARG A 595 -0.71 75.12 51.27
N LEU A 596 -0.69 75.28 49.95
CA LEU A 596 -0.71 76.60 49.30
C LEU A 596 -1.98 77.39 49.68
N SER A 597 -3.15 76.75 49.64
CA SER A 597 -4.42 77.36 50.01
C SER A 597 -4.46 77.77 51.48
N TYR A 598 -4.03 76.89 52.39
CA TYR A 598 -3.95 77.17 53.82
C TYR A 598 -3.04 78.37 54.14
N HIS A 599 -1.82 78.37 53.60
CA HIS A 599 -0.88 79.49 53.79
C HIS A 599 -1.37 80.78 53.13
N GLY A 600 -2.07 80.68 52.00
CA GLY A 600 -2.68 81.81 51.31
C GLY A 600 -3.70 82.55 52.17
N LEU A 601 -4.56 81.82 52.91
CA LEU A 601 -5.51 82.44 53.83
C LEU A 601 -4.82 83.00 55.08
N ARG A 602 -3.85 82.28 55.65
CA ARG A 602 -3.08 82.74 56.83
C ARG A 602 -2.23 83.99 56.56
N ALA A 603 -1.77 84.19 55.33
CA ALA A 603 -1.07 85.41 54.93
C ALA A 603 -1.99 86.66 54.96
N LYS A 604 -3.28 86.48 54.65
CA LYS A 604 -4.29 87.55 54.73
C LYS A 604 -4.79 87.76 56.16
N ASP A 605 -4.96 86.69 56.92
CA ASP A 605 -5.40 86.71 58.31
C ASP A 605 -4.46 85.88 59.18
N LYS A 606 -3.51 86.55 59.85
CA LYS A 606 -2.51 85.88 60.70
C LYS A 606 -3.13 85.16 61.91
N SER A 607 -4.38 85.49 62.27
CA SER A 607 -5.11 84.87 63.39
C SER A 607 -5.79 83.56 63.01
N PHE A 608 -5.83 83.21 61.72
CA PHE A 608 -6.48 82.01 61.23
C PHE A 608 -5.59 80.77 61.47
N ASN A 609 -6.20 79.73 62.03
CA ASN A 609 -5.62 78.41 62.19
C ASN A 609 -6.72 77.37 61.98
N ALA A 610 -6.42 76.30 61.23
CA ALA A 610 -7.34 75.22 60.94
C ALA A 610 -6.64 73.88 61.11
N ASN A 611 -7.38 72.87 61.54
CA ASN A 611 -6.92 71.48 61.54
C ASN A 611 -7.00 70.95 60.10
N CYS A 612 -5.84 70.69 59.51
CA CYS A 612 -5.71 70.20 58.14
C CYS A 612 -5.47 68.69 58.18
N ILE A 613 -6.45 67.91 57.74
CA ILE A 613 -6.39 66.44 57.75
C ILE A 613 -6.18 65.96 56.30
N THR A 614 -5.25 65.04 56.08
CA THR A 614 -5.03 64.38 54.79
C THR A 614 -5.17 62.88 54.93
N ASN A 615 -5.93 62.25 54.03
CA ASN A 615 -6.12 60.81 53.98
C ASN A 615 -5.96 60.34 52.53
N PHE A 616 -4.71 60.14 52.12
CA PHE A 616 -4.36 59.77 50.75
C PHE A 616 -4.16 58.26 50.64
N ASP A 617 -4.70 57.65 49.58
CA ASP A 617 -4.43 56.25 49.25
C ASP A 617 -3.00 56.11 48.69
N ASP A 618 -2.12 55.39 49.40
CA ASP A 618 -0.72 55.19 49.01
C ASP A 618 -0.56 54.44 47.67
N ASN A 619 -1.58 53.70 47.22
CA ASN A 619 -1.55 52.91 45.99
C ASN A 619 -2.32 53.57 44.83
N LEU A 620 -2.58 54.88 44.92
CA LEU A 620 -3.29 55.61 43.88
C LEU A 620 -2.48 55.64 42.57
N PRO A 621 -3.03 55.19 41.43
CA PRO A 621 -2.31 55.23 40.16
C PRO A 621 -2.10 56.67 39.68
N GLU A 622 -1.04 56.90 38.90
CA GLU A 622 -0.93 58.14 38.15
C GLU A 622 -1.98 58.18 37.04
N ILE A 623 -2.52 59.35 36.74
CA ILE A 623 -3.46 59.54 35.64
C ILE A 623 -2.96 60.56 34.64
N LYS A 624 -3.35 60.37 33.38
CA LYS A 624 -2.98 61.26 32.29
C LYS A 624 -3.90 62.48 32.25
N ALA A 625 -3.51 63.57 32.90
CA ALA A 625 -4.32 64.77 33.06
C ALA A 625 -3.53 66.05 32.75
N ILE A 626 -4.21 67.20 32.74
CA ILE A 626 -3.56 68.51 32.58
C ILE A 626 -3.30 69.07 33.98
N GLN A 627 -2.05 69.01 34.45
CA GLN A 627 -1.68 69.36 35.83
C GLN A 627 -2.15 70.76 36.24
N GLN A 628 -2.00 71.73 35.33
CA GLN A 628 -2.41 73.12 35.57
C GLN A 628 -3.91 73.27 35.76
N ASP A 629 -4.72 72.48 35.06
CA ASP A 629 -6.18 72.55 35.12
C ASP A 629 -6.68 71.90 36.42
N LEU A 630 -6.18 70.71 36.76
CA LEU A 630 -6.49 70.06 38.04
C LEU A 630 -6.01 70.89 39.23
N GLY A 631 -4.84 71.52 39.14
CA GLY A 631 -4.33 72.42 40.16
C GLY A 631 -5.26 73.62 40.42
N ARG A 632 -5.86 74.20 39.37
CA ARG A 632 -6.87 75.26 39.51
C ARG A 632 -8.13 74.77 40.21
N VAL A 633 -8.60 73.57 39.87
CA VAL A 633 -9.77 72.96 40.52
C VAL A 633 -9.49 72.76 42.01
N PHE A 634 -8.39 72.10 42.36
CA PHE A 634 -8.01 71.83 43.74
C PHE A 634 -7.87 73.12 44.55
N LEU A 635 -7.13 74.09 44.03
CA LEU A 635 -6.96 75.39 44.68
C LEU A 635 -8.29 76.11 44.90
N ASN A 636 -9.21 76.09 43.92
CA ASN A 636 -10.52 76.73 44.05
C ASN A 636 -11.39 76.07 45.12
N LEU A 637 -11.46 74.74 45.13
CA LEU A 637 -12.24 74.00 46.13
C LEU A 637 -11.65 74.16 47.54
N MET A 638 -10.33 74.06 47.68
CA MET A 638 -9.63 74.26 48.96
C MET A 638 -9.80 75.68 49.49
N ASN A 639 -9.68 76.70 48.63
CA ASN A 639 -9.92 78.09 49.03
C ASN A 639 -11.37 78.31 49.49
N ASN A 640 -12.34 77.63 48.87
CA ASN A 640 -13.74 77.70 49.28
C ASN A 640 -13.97 77.00 50.63
N ALA A 641 -13.40 75.81 50.85
CA ALA A 641 -13.45 75.10 52.12
C ALA A 641 -12.84 75.93 53.27
N PHE A 642 -11.63 76.46 53.08
CA PHE A 642 -10.98 77.30 54.11
C PHE A 642 -11.74 78.61 54.37
N TYR A 643 -12.34 79.21 53.34
CA TYR A 643 -13.20 80.38 53.53
C TYR A 643 -14.43 80.02 54.39
N ALA A 644 -15.11 78.92 54.08
CA ALA A 644 -16.33 78.50 54.79
C ALA A 644 -16.07 78.23 56.28
N VAL A 645 -14.98 77.56 56.63
CA VAL A 645 -14.64 77.31 58.05
C VAL A 645 -14.20 78.57 58.78
N ASN A 646 -13.52 79.51 58.11
CA ASN A 646 -13.13 80.79 58.71
C ASN A 646 -14.34 81.70 58.94
N ASP A 647 -15.29 81.71 58.00
CA ASP A 647 -16.53 82.48 58.12
C ASP A 647 -17.37 81.96 59.29
N LYS A 648 -17.54 80.63 59.40
CA LYS A 648 -18.18 80.00 60.56
C LYS A 648 -17.54 80.38 61.89
N ARG A 649 -16.20 80.32 61.95
CA ARG A 649 -15.43 80.70 63.15
C ARG A 649 -15.71 82.15 63.58
N LYS A 650 -15.87 83.06 62.61
CA LYS A 650 -16.16 84.47 62.91
C LYS A 650 -17.61 84.69 63.36
N GLN A 651 -18.53 83.82 62.95
CA GLN A 651 -19.95 83.92 63.26
C GLN A 651 -20.33 83.26 64.59
N ILE A 652 -19.66 82.16 64.97
CA ILE A 652 -19.97 81.39 66.17
C ILE A 652 -18.95 81.70 67.28
N ASN A 653 -19.42 82.26 68.40
CA ASN A 653 -18.63 82.47 69.63
C ASN A 653 -18.50 81.17 70.47
N ASP A 654 -18.21 80.04 69.84
CA ASP A 654 -18.00 78.77 70.51
C ASP A 654 -16.49 78.47 70.62
N PRO A 655 -15.90 78.49 71.83
CA PRO A 655 -14.48 78.18 72.03
C PRO A 655 -14.11 76.72 71.70
N ASN A 656 -15.08 75.82 71.55
CA ASN A 656 -14.86 74.42 71.17
C ASN A 656 -14.89 74.17 69.65
N PHE A 657 -15.28 75.16 68.84
CA PHE A 657 -15.28 74.99 67.39
C PHE A 657 -13.85 75.07 66.84
N GLN A 658 -13.35 73.93 66.35
CA GLN A 658 -12.07 73.86 65.64
C GLN A 658 -12.32 73.84 64.12
N PRO A 659 -11.93 74.90 63.37
CA PRO A 659 -12.00 74.89 61.91
C PRO A 659 -11.24 73.69 61.37
N THR A 660 -11.89 72.82 60.60
CA THR A 660 -11.29 71.58 60.10
C THR A 660 -11.60 71.40 58.62
N VAL A 661 -10.55 71.13 57.84
CA VAL A 661 -10.66 70.77 56.43
C VAL A 661 -9.91 69.46 56.21
N GLU A 662 -10.59 68.50 55.59
CA GLU A 662 -10.08 67.18 55.29
C GLU A 662 -10.01 66.98 53.78
N VAL A 663 -8.89 66.47 53.29
CA VAL A 663 -8.70 66.08 51.89
C VAL A 663 -8.41 64.59 51.83
N SER A 664 -9.14 63.87 50.99
CA SER A 664 -8.89 62.43 50.80
C SER A 664 -8.87 62.02 49.34
N THR A 665 -8.13 60.94 49.05
CA THR A 665 -8.09 60.32 47.72
C THR A 665 -8.28 58.82 47.84
N ARG A 666 -9.03 58.22 46.90
CA ARG A 666 -9.28 56.78 46.85
C ARG A 666 -9.36 56.29 45.41
N PHE A 667 -8.96 55.04 45.18
CA PHE A 667 -9.18 54.36 43.91
C PHE A 667 -10.40 53.43 43.99
N ILE A 668 -11.47 53.72 43.23
CA ILE A 668 -12.72 52.96 43.24
C ILE A 668 -13.22 52.80 41.79
N ASP A 669 -13.63 51.59 41.40
CA ASP A 669 -14.24 51.29 40.09
C ASP A 669 -13.50 51.86 38.87
N ASN A 670 -12.16 51.76 38.88
CA ASN A 670 -11.27 52.27 37.83
C ASN A 670 -11.30 53.82 37.66
N GLN A 671 -11.67 54.52 38.73
CA GLN A 671 -11.69 55.98 38.83
C GLN A 671 -10.92 56.42 40.07
N ILE A 672 -10.29 57.59 39.99
CA ILE A 672 -9.73 58.29 41.15
C ILE A 672 -10.80 59.19 41.73
N GLU A 673 -11.17 58.95 42.97
CA GLU A 673 -12.01 59.83 43.76
C GLU A 673 -11.13 60.76 44.59
N PHE A 674 -11.22 62.06 44.36
CA PHE A 674 -10.67 63.11 45.21
C PHE A 674 -11.83 63.76 45.97
N SER A 675 -11.75 63.86 47.28
CA SER A 675 -12.76 64.58 48.07
C SER A 675 -12.15 65.62 49.00
N ILE A 676 -12.88 66.71 49.18
CA ILE A 676 -12.56 67.74 50.15
C ILE A 676 -13.79 68.03 51.00
N LYS A 677 -13.61 67.88 52.31
CA LYS A 677 -14.64 68.03 53.32
C LYS A 677 -14.28 69.16 54.27
N ASP A 678 -15.24 70.02 54.56
CA ASP A 678 -15.13 71.09 55.54
C ASP A 678 -16.25 71.02 56.59
N ASN A 679 -15.98 71.56 57.79
CA ASN A 679 -16.98 71.70 58.84
C ASN A 679 -17.58 73.12 58.92
N GLY A 680 -17.64 73.82 57.78
CA GLY A 680 -18.10 75.20 57.63
C GLY A 680 -19.63 75.35 57.68
N ASN A 681 -20.15 76.43 57.11
CA ASN A 681 -21.59 76.77 57.18
C ASN A 681 -22.49 75.82 56.37
N GLY A 682 -21.93 74.96 55.52
CA GLY A 682 -22.71 74.15 54.59
C GLY A 682 -23.42 74.98 53.50
N ILE A 683 -24.09 74.28 52.59
CA ILE A 683 -24.81 74.86 51.45
C ILE A 683 -26.30 74.47 51.57
N PRO A 684 -27.22 75.44 51.71
CA PRO A 684 -28.65 75.19 51.72
C PRO A 684 -29.15 74.50 50.45
N GLU A 685 -30.10 73.58 50.58
CA GLU A 685 -30.66 72.80 49.45
C GLU A 685 -31.20 73.69 48.33
N SER A 686 -31.76 74.85 48.68
CA SER A 686 -32.37 75.81 47.76
C SER A 686 -31.38 76.42 46.75
N ILE A 687 -30.08 76.41 47.05
CA ILE A 687 -29.04 77.00 46.18
C ILE A 687 -28.06 75.97 45.61
N LYS A 688 -28.10 74.70 46.05
CA LYS A 688 -27.17 73.64 45.59
C LYS A 688 -27.12 73.49 44.06
N SER A 689 -28.24 73.63 43.36
CA SER A 689 -28.27 73.54 41.89
C SER A 689 -27.72 74.79 41.17
N LYS A 690 -27.55 75.91 41.89
CA LYS A 690 -27.12 77.20 41.33
C LYS A 690 -25.64 77.49 41.54
N ILE A 691 -24.97 76.83 42.47
CA ILE A 691 -23.56 77.11 42.81
C ILE A 691 -22.56 76.84 41.68
N PHE A 692 -22.93 76.03 40.70
CA PHE A 692 -22.14 75.78 39.48
C PHE A 692 -22.50 76.73 38.33
N GLN A 693 -23.54 77.56 38.48
CA GLN A 693 -23.86 78.57 37.48
C GLN A 693 -22.79 79.67 37.53
N PRO A 694 -22.29 80.14 36.37
CA PRO A 694 -21.37 81.27 36.32
C PRO A 694 -21.92 82.48 37.08
N PHE A 695 -21.04 83.21 37.78
CA PHE A 695 -21.32 84.42 38.57
C PHE A 695 -22.14 84.21 39.85
N PHE A 696 -22.57 82.99 40.17
CA PHE A 696 -23.24 82.72 41.44
C PHE A 696 -22.23 82.77 42.61
N THR A 697 -22.45 83.66 43.59
CA THR A 697 -21.64 83.75 44.80
C THR A 697 -22.49 84.21 45.99
N THR A 698 -22.24 83.62 47.17
CA THR A 698 -22.82 84.06 48.45
C THR A 698 -21.87 84.96 49.24
N LYS A 699 -20.62 85.12 48.79
CA LYS A 699 -19.63 86.01 49.43
C LYS A 699 -19.99 87.49 49.22
N PRO A 700 -19.60 88.39 50.14
CA PRO A 700 -19.80 89.83 49.98
C PRO A 700 -19.24 90.36 48.65
N SER A 701 -19.87 91.45 48.18
CA SER A 701 -19.49 92.07 46.90
C SER A 701 -18.02 92.48 46.92
N GLY A 702 -17.24 92.08 45.90
CA GLY A 702 -15.80 92.33 45.80
C GLY A 702 -14.89 91.23 46.34
N GLU A 703 -15.43 90.23 47.06
CA GLU A 703 -14.66 89.09 47.59
C GLU A 703 -14.85 87.78 46.80
N GLY A 704 -15.95 87.66 46.05
CA GLY A 704 -16.26 86.50 45.22
C GLY A 704 -16.64 86.89 43.79
N THR A 705 -16.04 86.22 42.80
CA THR A 705 -16.36 86.39 41.37
C THR A 705 -17.49 85.46 40.89
N GLY A 706 -17.81 84.42 41.67
CA GLY A 706 -18.79 83.40 41.29
C GLY A 706 -18.39 82.51 40.11
N LEU A 707 -17.13 82.55 39.68
CA LEU A 707 -16.62 81.81 38.51
C LEU A 707 -15.80 80.56 38.87
N GLY A 708 -15.34 80.45 40.12
CA GLY A 708 -14.42 79.38 40.52
C GLY A 708 -15.05 77.98 40.45
N LEU A 709 -16.30 77.82 40.90
CA LEU A 709 -17.01 76.54 40.88
C LEU A 709 -17.50 76.16 39.48
N SER A 710 -17.99 77.11 38.69
CA SER A 710 -18.39 76.86 37.30
C SER A 710 -17.19 76.44 36.44
N LEU A 711 -16.04 77.11 36.59
CA LEU A 711 -14.80 76.71 35.93
C LEU A 711 -14.34 75.33 36.37
N SER A 712 -14.45 75.02 37.67
CA SER A 712 -14.07 73.71 38.18
C SER A 712 -14.94 72.59 37.61
N TYR A 713 -16.25 72.85 37.49
CA TYR A 713 -17.19 71.94 36.85
C TYR A 713 -16.83 71.68 35.39
N ASP A 714 -16.53 72.72 34.60
CA ASP A 714 -16.15 72.58 33.19
C ASP A 714 -14.82 71.83 33.01
N ILE A 715 -13.81 72.13 33.84
CA ILE A 715 -12.50 71.45 33.78
C ILE A 715 -12.65 69.94 34.02
N ILE A 716 -13.45 69.56 35.01
CA ILE A 716 -13.66 68.14 35.37
C ILE A 716 -14.53 67.45 34.33
N THR A 717 -15.72 67.99 34.03
CA THR A 717 -16.71 67.32 33.19
C THR A 717 -16.37 67.36 31.69
N LYS A 718 -15.93 68.51 31.17
CA LYS A 718 -15.60 68.69 29.75
C LYS A 718 -14.11 68.46 29.46
N GLY A 719 -13.23 68.83 30.38
CA GLY A 719 -11.77 68.73 30.18
C GLY A 719 -11.18 67.34 30.48
N HIS A 720 -11.72 66.66 31.47
CA HIS A 720 -11.18 65.39 32.00
C HIS A 720 -12.19 64.23 32.01
N ASN A 721 -13.39 64.44 31.46
CA ASN A 721 -14.48 63.45 31.42
C ASN A 721 -14.84 62.85 32.79
N GLY A 722 -14.62 63.61 33.87
CA GLY A 722 -14.94 63.24 35.23
C GLY A 722 -16.30 63.74 35.70
N THR A 723 -16.63 63.49 36.95
CA THR A 723 -17.83 64.04 37.62
C THR A 723 -17.45 64.83 38.86
N ILE A 724 -18.28 65.82 39.20
CA ILE A 724 -18.19 66.56 40.47
C ILE A 724 -19.54 66.47 41.18
N GLU A 725 -19.51 65.94 42.39
CA GLU A 725 -20.66 65.68 43.26
C GLU A 725 -20.51 66.48 44.56
N ILE A 726 -21.63 66.79 45.21
CA ILE A 726 -21.64 67.59 46.44
C ILE A 726 -22.58 66.97 47.45
N GLU A 727 -22.06 66.75 48.65
CA GLU A 727 -22.82 66.37 49.83
C GLU A 727 -22.68 67.50 50.86
N SER A 728 -23.78 68.16 51.20
CA SER A 728 -23.74 69.26 52.17
C SER A 728 -25.01 69.31 53.02
N ILE A 729 -24.82 69.61 54.29
CA ILE A 729 -25.87 69.84 55.26
C ILE A 729 -25.64 71.23 55.86
N GLU A 730 -26.69 72.05 55.84
CA GLU A 730 -26.64 73.42 56.34
C GLU A 730 -26.23 73.45 57.82
N ASN A 731 -25.28 74.32 58.16
CA ASN A 731 -24.62 74.47 59.46
C ASN A 731 -23.74 73.29 59.92
N GLU A 732 -23.61 72.22 59.14
CA GLU A 732 -22.71 71.10 59.49
C GLU A 732 -21.43 71.11 58.65
N GLY A 733 -21.53 71.35 57.33
CA GLY A 733 -20.37 71.39 56.45
C GLY A 733 -20.66 71.00 55.01
N THR A 734 -19.61 70.94 54.19
CA THR A 734 -19.70 70.57 52.76
C THR A 734 -18.62 69.57 52.41
N THR A 735 -18.98 68.59 51.57
CA THR A 735 -18.04 67.67 50.93
C THR A 735 -18.19 67.77 49.42
N PHE A 736 -17.13 68.16 48.73
CA PHE A 736 -17.03 68.06 47.27
C PHE A 736 -16.31 66.78 46.91
N ILE A 737 -16.85 66.02 45.96
CA ILE A 737 -16.32 64.74 45.50
C ILE A 737 -16.08 64.85 43.99
N ILE A 738 -14.83 64.67 43.56
CA ILE A 738 -14.43 64.64 42.15
C ILE A 738 -14.07 63.21 41.78
N LYS A 739 -14.65 62.68 40.70
CA LYS A 739 -14.29 61.37 40.16
C LYS A 739 -13.64 61.53 38.79
N LEU A 740 -12.42 61.02 38.63
CA LEU A 740 -11.62 61.11 37.41
C LEU A 740 -11.41 59.71 36.80
N PRO A 741 -11.72 59.49 35.52
CA PRO A 741 -11.47 58.21 34.87
C PRO A 741 -9.96 57.97 34.67
N CYS A 742 -9.51 56.73 34.87
CA CYS A 742 -8.09 56.36 34.70
C CYS A 742 -7.69 55.96 33.27
N SER A 743 -8.65 55.95 32.33
CA SER A 743 -8.49 55.49 30.94
C SER A 743 -8.34 56.62 29.93
#